data_AF-A0A953PW82-F1
#
_entry.id   AF-A0A953PW82-F1
#
_cell.length_a   1.000
_cell.length_b   1.000
_cell.length_c   1.000
_cell.angle_alpha   90.00
_cell.angle_beta   90.00
_cell.angle_gamma   90.00
#
_symmetry.space_group_name_H-M   'P 1'
#
loop_
_entity.id
_entity.type
_entity.pdbx_description
1 polymer ?
#
loop_
_entity_poly.entity_id
_entity_poly.type
_entity_poly.pdbx_seq_one_letter_code
_entity_poly.pdbx_strand_id
1 'polypeptide(L)'
;MRRDVSRRDFLNGAAVALTGSMLAPPWLEAWGLGQGAGSPEQAPDYYPPALTGLRGSHPGSFETAHLLRDSKTWTQAAADTGEAYDLVVVGGGISGLAAAHFFRAAVGPRAKILVLDNHDDFGGHAKRNEFRYNDRTFVLNGGTLNIEGPGQYSPQAMGLLRAIGIDIDRFEQETAYDRGTYSRLGLRSGVWFNREKFGVDRLVVGTPGGGGRGAAPVTSWPEFLAKTPLNDQARKDIERIESRTEPDYMPGLSSDQKKQRLIHMSYQDFLLNVAKVHPDAVWYYQTRSDGLFLMHIDALPAYYAWNMNYPGFHGMKLDPTPPEVLVNEPGGAHGRENQERANAAGRAIHFPDGNATIARLLVRSLVPDVMPGTTQEDVVTARANYARLDRDGAPVRIRLNSMAVNVQHSGNPSAAKDVLITYVKGGKTLRVRGTHCVLACWNSVIPYICPELPQKQRDALAYGIKAPIVYTSVLIRNWTAFQKLGVANINAPGGYHSSVQLPEPVTIGQYQCSRTPQEPTVLHLVRTPCAPGKPRKDQHRLGRADLLQTTFEQFEREIRGQLGRTLSEGGFDPARDIEAITVNRWPHGYTYNYNTLFDPVDWALSTPDDRACVVGRKPYGRIAIANADAAGSSHTDAAIDMAYRAVGEVVESRSRSYLSNLSGSSL
;
A
#
# COMPACT_ATOMS: atom_id res chain seq x y z
N MET A 1 11.20 -29.28 8.82
CA MET A 1 11.37 -28.26 7.75
C MET A 1 11.35 -28.82 6.31
N ARG A 2 11.01 -30.10 6.06
CA ARG A 2 11.11 -30.73 4.72
C ARG A 2 9.76 -31.00 4.02
N ARG A 3 8.68 -30.31 4.41
CA ARG A 3 7.37 -30.46 3.76
C ARG A 3 7.12 -29.25 2.86
N ASP A 4 6.92 -29.50 1.57
CA ASP A 4 6.60 -28.48 0.60
C ASP A 4 5.22 -27.85 0.91
N VAL A 5 5.12 -26.53 0.75
CA VAL A 5 3.84 -25.81 0.76
C VAL A 5 3.18 -26.00 -0.59
N SER A 6 1.84 -26.03 -0.64
CA SER A 6 1.15 -25.96 -1.92
C SER A 6 1.48 -24.64 -2.64
N ARG A 7 2.18 -24.75 -3.77
CA ARG A 7 2.51 -23.62 -4.65
C ARG A 7 1.69 -23.77 -5.92
N ARG A 8 0.73 -22.87 -6.09
CA ARG A 8 0.12 -22.64 -7.40
C ARG A 8 0.87 -21.48 -8.02
N ASP A 9 2.08 -21.78 -8.47
CA ASP A 9 2.82 -20.85 -9.31
C ASP A 9 2.22 -20.97 -10.71
N PHE A 10 1.70 -19.87 -11.24
CA PHE A 10 1.62 -19.75 -12.70
C PHE A 10 3.07 -19.63 -13.16
N LEU A 11 3.60 -20.68 -13.79
CA LEU A 11 4.99 -20.77 -14.22
C LEU A 11 5.34 -19.56 -15.10
N ASN A 12 6.01 -18.57 -14.50
CA ASN A 12 6.73 -17.52 -15.22
C ASN A 12 8.08 -17.30 -14.52
N GLY A 13 9.10 -17.99 -15.04
CA GLY A 13 10.50 -17.56 -15.07
C GLY A 13 11.31 -17.64 -13.76
N ALA A 14 12.26 -18.57 -13.72
CA ALA A 14 13.36 -18.56 -12.76
C ALA A 14 14.32 -17.39 -13.02
N ALA A 15 14.92 -16.87 -11.95
CA ALA A 15 15.86 -15.74 -11.95
C ALA A 15 17.17 -16.04 -12.71
N VAL A 16 17.66 -15.09 -13.50
CA VAL A 16 19.06 -15.06 -13.98
C VAL A 16 19.71 -13.72 -13.61
N ALA A 17 20.93 -13.81 -13.08
CA ALA A 17 21.80 -12.72 -12.70
C ALA A 17 22.22 -11.86 -13.91
N LEU A 18 22.29 -10.55 -13.70
CA LEU A 18 22.63 -9.55 -14.70
C LEU A 18 24.13 -9.58 -15.04
N THR A 19 24.48 -9.88 -16.29
CA THR A 19 25.74 -9.44 -16.92
C THR A 19 25.41 -8.75 -18.24
N GLY A 20 25.81 -7.49 -18.36
CA GLY A 20 25.42 -6.60 -19.45
C GLY A 20 26.13 -6.88 -20.77
N SER A 21 25.39 -6.72 -21.86
CA SER A 21 25.90 -6.29 -23.18
C SER A 21 24.72 -5.97 -24.10
N MET A 22 24.86 -4.88 -24.86
CA MET A 22 23.90 -4.34 -25.79
C MET A 22 23.74 -5.29 -26.99
N LEU A 23 22.55 -5.85 -27.17
CA LEU A 23 21.91 -6.41 -28.39
C LEU A 23 20.67 -7.16 -27.87
N ALA A 24 19.46 -6.90 -28.41
CA ALA A 24 18.19 -7.47 -27.91
C ALA A 24 18.33 -8.99 -27.63
N PRO A 25 18.36 -9.45 -26.36
CA PRO A 25 19.01 -10.73 -26.12
C PRO A 25 18.03 -11.91 -26.18
N PRO A 26 18.52 -13.13 -26.47
CA PRO A 26 17.70 -14.35 -26.63
C PRO A 26 16.86 -14.78 -25.41
N TRP A 27 16.93 -14.06 -24.28
CA TRP A 27 16.17 -14.38 -23.06
C TRP A 27 14.69 -14.02 -23.15
N LEU A 28 14.27 -13.14 -24.07
CA LEU A 28 12.84 -12.95 -24.36
C LEU A 28 12.17 -14.28 -24.78
N GLU A 29 12.89 -15.15 -25.49
CA GLU A 29 12.42 -16.51 -25.79
C GLU A 29 12.56 -17.46 -24.59
N ALA A 30 13.66 -17.37 -23.83
CA ALA A 30 13.91 -18.24 -22.67
C ALA A 30 12.96 -17.97 -21.48
N TRP A 31 12.27 -16.83 -21.45
CA TRP A 31 11.27 -16.46 -20.43
C TRP A 31 9.85 -16.89 -20.83
N GLY A 32 9.67 -17.63 -21.93
CA GLY A 32 8.34 -18.02 -22.41
C GLY A 32 7.49 -16.84 -22.90
N LEU A 33 8.08 -15.64 -23.06
CA LEU A 33 7.46 -14.51 -23.76
C LEU A 33 7.49 -14.74 -25.29
N GLY A 34 8.30 -15.70 -25.76
CA GLY A 34 8.19 -16.30 -27.09
C GLY A 34 7.17 -17.44 -27.10
N GLN A 35 6.11 -17.27 -27.90
CA GLN A 35 5.08 -18.27 -28.25
C GLN A 35 3.91 -18.50 -27.27
N GLY A 36 3.36 -17.41 -26.73
CA GLY A 36 1.96 -17.36 -26.30
C GLY A 36 1.27 -16.14 -26.89
N ALA A 37 0.75 -16.23 -28.11
CA ALA A 37 -0.17 -15.23 -28.64
C ALA A 37 -1.50 -15.33 -27.88
N GLY A 38 -1.56 -14.80 -26.65
CA GLY A 38 -2.73 -14.96 -25.79
C GLY A 38 -3.02 -13.72 -24.96
N SER A 39 -4.31 -13.44 -24.83
CA SER A 39 -4.89 -12.70 -23.71
C SER A 39 -5.05 -13.72 -22.57
N PRO A 40 -4.08 -13.87 -21.64
CA PRO A 40 -4.13 -14.92 -20.62
C PRO A 40 -5.39 -14.85 -19.76
N GLU A 41 -5.97 -13.66 -19.60
CA GLU A 41 -7.24 -13.40 -18.93
C GLU A 41 -8.45 -14.13 -19.56
N GLN A 42 -8.31 -14.67 -20.77
CA GLN A 42 -9.32 -15.47 -21.46
C GLN A 42 -9.24 -16.98 -21.13
N ALA A 43 -8.18 -17.43 -20.45
CA ALA A 43 -8.08 -18.83 -20.05
C ALA A 43 -9.17 -19.18 -19.01
N PRO A 44 -9.84 -20.35 -19.10
CA PRO A 44 -10.94 -20.72 -18.21
C PRO A 44 -10.58 -20.72 -16.71
N ASP A 45 -9.32 -21.00 -16.39
CA ASP A 45 -8.76 -21.08 -15.05
C ASP A 45 -8.04 -19.80 -14.59
N TYR A 46 -8.04 -18.74 -15.40
CA TYR A 46 -7.39 -17.46 -15.06
C TYR A 46 -8.08 -16.81 -13.85
N TYR A 47 -7.43 -16.91 -12.69
CA TYR A 47 -7.91 -16.35 -11.43
C TYR A 47 -6.75 -15.94 -10.50
N PRO A 48 -6.11 -14.79 -10.76
CA PRO A 48 -4.95 -14.29 -10.01
C PRO A 48 -5.08 -14.24 -8.48
N PRO A 49 -6.27 -13.98 -7.88
CA PRO A 49 -6.41 -13.94 -6.43
C PRO A 49 -6.08 -15.27 -5.73
N ALA A 50 -6.22 -16.41 -6.41
CA ALA A 50 -5.94 -17.73 -5.85
C ALA A 50 -4.48 -18.19 -6.02
N LEU A 51 -3.61 -17.37 -6.62
CA LEU A 51 -2.19 -17.68 -6.78
C LEU A 51 -1.44 -17.46 -5.45
N THR A 52 -0.56 -18.40 -5.11
CA THR A 52 0.33 -18.34 -3.94
C THR A 52 1.75 -17.95 -4.37
N GLY A 53 2.74 -17.96 -3.46
CA GLY A 53 4.11 -17.59 -3.82
C GLY A 53 4.39 -16.08 -3.75
N LEU A 54 5.28 -15.57 -4.62
CA LEU A 54 5.57 -14.13 -4.73
C LEU A 54 4.48 -13.41 -5.52
N ARG A 55 3.77 -12.52 -4.84
CA ARG A 55 2.73 -11.65 -5.39
C ARG A 55 3.08 -10.17 -5.11
N GLY A 56 2.11 -9.27 -5.18
CA GLY A 56 2.36 -7.82 -5.21
C GLY A 56 2.95 -7.42 -6.56
N SER A 57 4.18 -6.92 -6.59
CA SER A 57 5.00 -6.83 -7.81
C SER A 57 5.53 -8.22 -8.17
N HIS A 58 4.72 -8.98 -8.92
CA HIS A 58 5.00 -10.35 -9.30
C HIS A 58 5.91 -10.43 -10.55
N PRO A 59 6.64 -11.55 -10.76
CA PRO A 59 7.32 -11.79 -12.03
C PRO A 59 6.37 -11.63 -13.22
N GLY A 60 6.82 -10.92 -14.24
CA GLY A 60 6.03 -10.49 -15.40
C GLY A 60 5.42 -9.09 -15.28
N SER A 61 5.34 -8.52 -14.07
CA SER A 61 4.70 -7.21 -13.88
C SER A 61 5.66 -6.01 -14.01
N PHE A 62 6.98 -6.20 -13.98
CA PHE A 62 7.94 -5.09 -13.85
C PHE A 62 9.09 -5.12 -14.87
N GLU A 63 9.27 -6.22 -15.58
CA GLU A 63 10.41 -6.46 -16.46
C GLU A 63 10.41 -5.54 -17.67
N THR A 64 9.25 -5.35 -18.31
CA THR A 64 9.10 -4.37 -19.39
C THR A 64 9.42 -2.96 -18.92
N ALA A 65 9.01 -2.59 -17.70
CA ALA A 65 9.29 -1.28 -17.13
C ALA A 65 10.80 -1.10 -16.84
N HIS A 66 11.47 -2.14 -16.33
CA HIS A 66 12.91 -2.14 -16.13
C HIS A 66 13.68 -2.08 -17.45
N LEU A 67 13.24 -2.82 -18.48
CA LEU A 67 13.82 -2.74 -19.81
C LEU A 67 13.71 -1.32 -20.38
N LEU A 68 12.56 -0.66 -20.23
CA LEU A 68 12.38 0.73 -20.63
C LEU A 68 13.31 1.67 -19.86
N ARG A 69 13.39 1.53 -18.53
CA ARG A 69 14.29 2.33 -17.68
C ARG A 69 15.74 2.20 -18.14
N ASP A 70 16.20 0.97 -18.36
CA ASP A 70 17.59 0.67 -18.68
C ASP A 70 17.95 1.09 -20.11
N SER A 71 16.99 0.98 -21.04
CA SER A 71 17.15 1.42 -22.44
C SER A 71 16.95 2.93 -22.62
N LYS A 72 16.37 3.62 -21.62
CA LYS A 72 15.95 5.04 -21.62
C LYS A 72 14.89 5.42 -22.65
N THR A 73 14.75 4.69 -23.75
CA THR A 73 13.74 4.88 -24.79
C THR A 73 13.18 3.54 -25.25
N TRP A 74 11.93 3.55 -25.75
CA TRP A 74 11.32 2.39 -26.39
C TRP A 74 11.47 2.49 -27.91
N THR A 75 12.20 1.56 -28.52
CA THR A 75 12.54 1.61 -29.97
C THR A 75 11.82 0.56 -30.80
N GLN A 76 11.12 -0.39 -30.18
CA GLN A 76 10.38 -1.42 -30.92
C GLN A 76 9.19 -0.80 -31.66
N ALA A 77 9.01 -1.18 -32.92
CA ALA A 77 7.89 -0.74 -33.73
C ALA A 77 6.56 -1.19 -33.10
N ALA A 78 5.63 -0.26 -32.96
CA ALA A 78 4.31 -0.54 -32.42
C ALA A 78 3.33 -0.87 -33.55
N ALA A 79 2.61 -1.99 -33.43
CA ALA A 79 1.46 -2.27 -34.28
C ALA A 79 0.27 -1.42 -33.82
N ASP A 80 -0.27 -0.60 -34.71
CA ASP A 80 -1.52 0.15 -34.46
C ASP A 80 -2.69 -0.84 -34.42
N THR A 81 -3.46 -0.84 -33.33
CA THR A 81 -4.63 -1.71 -33.19
C THR A 81 -5.87 -1.15 -33.91
N GLY A 82 -5.83 0.12 -34.32
CA GLY A 82 -6.99 0.84 -34.84
C GLY A 82 -8.01 1.26 -33.78
N GLU A 83 -7.76 0.94 -32.50
CA GLU A 83 -8.66 1.28 -31.40
C GLU A 83 -8.55 2.77 -31.02
N ALA A 84 -9.70 3.42 -30.81
CA ALA A 84 -9.80 4.81 -30.41
C ALA A 84 -10.78 4.98 -29.23
N TYR A 85 -10.37 5.77 -28.24
CA TYR A 85 -11.07 5.98 -26.98
C TYR A 85 -11.25 7.47 -26.66
N ASP A 86 -12.28 7.82 -25.91
CA ASP A 86 -12.43 9.16 -25.33
C ASP A 86 -11.40 9.43 -24.24
N LEU A 87 -11.05 8.38 -23.48
CA LEU A 87 -10.07 8.40 -22.41
C LEU A 87 -9.29 7.08 -22.38
N VAL A 88 -7.96 7.18 -22.33
CA VAL A 88 -7.08 6.06 -21.95
C VAL A 88 -6.49 6.34 -20.57
N VAL A 89 -6.69 5.42 -19.64
CA VAL A 89 -6.15 5.47 -18.28
C VAL A 89 -4.99 4.49 -18.19
N VAL A 90 -3.80 4.97 -17.81
CA VAL A 90 -2.61 4.13 -17.60
C VAL A 90 -2.47 3.86 -16.10
N GLY A 91 -2.76 2.63 -15.68
CA GLY A 91 -2.84 2.16 -14.30
C GLY A 91 -4.28 1.81 -13.91
N GLY A 92 -4.53 0.56 -13.50
CA GLY A 92 -5.81 0.01 -13.05
C GLY A 92 -5.90 -0.16 -11.54
N GLY A 93 -5.14 0.65 -10.78
CA GLY A 93 -5.32 0.82 -9.34
C GLY A 93 -6.58 1.62 -8.98
N ILE A 94 -6.82 1.85 -7.67
CA ILE A 94 -7.97 2.64 -7.19
C ILE A 94 -8.07 4.00 -7.91
N SER A 95 -6.96 4.72 -8.04
CA SER A 95 -6.94 6.01 -8.76
C SER A 95 -7.40 5.88 -10.23
N GLY A 96 -6.90 4.89 -10.97
CA GLY A 96 -7.28 4.72 -12.38
C GLY A 96 -8.71 4.25 -12.58
N LEU A 97 -9.18 3.33 -11.73
CA LEU A 97 -10.57 2.88 -11.71
C LEU A 97 -11.52 4.03 -11.32
N ALA A 98 -11.14 4.86 -10.34
CA ALA A 98 -11.87 6.05 -9.97
C ALA A 98 -11.88 7.10 -11.10
N ALA A 99 -10.78 7.26 -11.84
CA ALA A 99 -10.72 8.17 -12.98
C ALA A 99 -11.68 7.72 -14.10
N ALA A 100 -11.73 6.42 -14.40
CA ALA A 100 -12.70 5.86 -15.33
C ALA A 100 -14.15 6.11 -14.84
N HIS A 101 -14.41 5.92 -13.55
CA HIS A 101 -15.73 6.18 -12.95
C HIS A 101 -16.14 7.65 -13.09
N PHE A 102 -15.30 8.59 -12.63
CA PHE A 102 -15.62 10.02 -12.68
C PHE A 102 -15.74 10.52 -14.12
N PHE A 103 -14.89 10.05 -15.04
CA PHE A 103 -15.00 10.44 -16.44
C PHE A 103 -16.29 9.96 -17.07
N ARG A 104 -16.69 8.71 -16.81
CA ARG A 104 -17.98 8.17 -17.27
C ARG A 104 -19.16 8.94 -16.65
N ALA A 105 -19.07 9.34 -15.39
CA ALA A 105 -20.08 10.15 -14.73
C ALA A 105 -20.19 11.55 -15.35
N ALA A 106 -19.06 12.18 -15.71
CA ALA A 106 -19.03 13.53 -16.27
C ALA A 106 -19.42 13.59 -17.76
N VAL A 107 -18.99 12.61 -18.56
CA VAL A 107 -19.16 12.62 -20.03
C VAL A 107 -20.37 11.78 -20.48
N GLY A 108 -20.80 10.81 -19.66
CA GLY A 108 -21.95 9.97 -19.90
C GLY A 108 -21.61 8.49 -20.17
N PRO A 109 -22.61 7.60 -20.11
CA PRO A 109 -22.43 6.15 -20.10
C PRO A 109 -21.90 5.57 -21.42
N ARG A 110 -21.92 6.34 -22.51
CA ARG A 110 -21.42 5.94 -23.84
C ARG A 110 -19.95 6.29 -24.07
N ALA A 111 -19.31 6.97 -23.12
CA ALA A 111 -17.89 7.31 -23.21
C ALA A 111 -17.04 6.04 -23.39
N LYS A 112 -16.14 6.04 -24.36
CA LYS A 112 -15.23 4.92 -24.61
C LYS A 112 -13.97 5.06 -23.75
N ILE A 113 -13.77 4.15 -22.81
CA ILE A 113 -12.67 4.21 -21.84
C ILE A 113 -11.86 2.91 -21.91
N LEU A 114 -10.54 3.04 -22.03
CA LEU A 114 -9.60 1.93 -21.87
C LEU A 114 -8.75 2.16 -20.62
N VAL A 115 -8.71 1.18 -19.73
CA VAL A 115 -7.76 1.12 -18.62
C VAL A 115 -6.68 0.08 -18.95
N LEU A 116 -5.41 0.48 -18.93
CA LEU A 116 -4.27 -0.40 -19.12
C LEU A 116 -3.60 -0.65 -17.77
N ASP A 117 -3.38 -1.92 -17.39
CA ASP A 117 -2.62 -2.28 -16.19
C ASP A 117 -1.57 -3.35 -16.52
N ASN A 118 -0.37 -3.19 -15.96
CA ASN A 118 0.74 -4.13 -16.12
C ASN A 118 0.57 -5.40 -15.28
N HIS A 119 -0.22 -5.36 -14.21
CA HIS A 119 -0.47 -6.51 -13.35
C HIS A 119 -1.45 -7.50 -14.01
N ASP A 120 -1.36 -8.74 -13.53
CA ASP A 120 -2.27 -9.82 -13.88
C ASP A 120 -3.69 -9.67 -13.28
N ASP A 121 -3.89 -8.68 -12.40
CA ASP A 121 -5.14 -8.40 -11.69
C ASP A 121 -5.39 -6.90 -11.61
N PHE A 122 -6.65 -6.50 -11.46
CA PHE A 122 -7.02 -5.10 -11.24
C PHE A 122 -6.85 -4.69 -9.76
N GLY A 123 -6.95 -3.40 -9.47
CA GLY A 123 -6.92 -2.83 -8.11
C GLY A 123 -5.53 -2.34 -7.66
N GLY A 124 -4.46 -2.68 -8.39
CA GLY A 124 -3.10 -2.23 -8.10
C GLY A 124 -2.65 -2.67 -6.70
N HIS A 125 -2.33 -1.71 -5.82
CA HIS A 125 -1.95 -2.00 -4.43
C HIS A 125 -3.12 -2.58 -3.60
N ALA A 126 -4.38 -2.40 -4.01
CA ALA A 126 -5.54 -3.04 -3.38
C ALA A 126 -5.72 -4.50 -3.84
N LYS A 127 -4.63 -5.29 -3.77
CA LYS A 127 -4.57 -6.68 -4.20
C LYS A 127 -5.32 -7.58 -3.20
N ARG A 128 -5.97 -8.63 -3.69
CA ARG A 128 -6.63 -9.68 -2.90
C ARG A 128 -5.79 -10.95 -2.89
N ASN A 129 -5.71 -11.63 -1.75
CA ASN A 129 -5.28 -13.03 -1.68
C ASN A 129 -6.47 -13.90 -1.29
N GLU A 130 -6.59 -15.04 -1.96
CA GLU A 130 -7.65 -16.02 -1.71
C GLU A 130 -7.05 -17.41 -1.53
N PHE A 131 -7.47 -18.08 -0.46
CA PHE A 131 -7.06 -19.44 -0.12
C PHE A 131 -8.29 -20.32 -0.02
N ARG A 132 -8.16 -21.58 -0.45
CA ARG A 132 -9.18 -22.61 -0.22
C ARG A 132 -8.61 -23.67 0.70
N TYR A 133 -9.34 -23.98 1.75
CA TYR A 133 -9.01 -25.06 2.68
C TYR A 133 -10.29 -25.79 3.07
N ASN A 134 -10.34 -27.08 2.77
CA ASN A 134 -11.59 -27.86 2.69
C ASN A 134 -12.60 -27.11 1.81
N ASP A 135 -13.86 -26.99 2.24
CA ASP A 135 -14.93 -26.33 1.48
C ASP A 135 -15.04 -24.82 1.75
N ARG A 136 -14.10 -24.23 2.50
CA ARG A 136 -14.11 -22.80 2.86
C ARG A 136 -13.10 -21.98 2.06
N THR A 137 -13.51 -20.77 1.73
CA THR A 137 -12.65 -19.73 1.14
C THR A 137 -12.23 -18.74 2.22
N PHE A 138 -10.94 -18.43 2.28
CA PHE A 138 -10.35 -17.43 3.17
C PHE A 138 -9.73 -16.33 2.34
N VAL A 139 -9.95 -15.08 2.73
CA VAL A 139 -9.41 -13.93 2.00
C VAL A 139 -8.64 -13.02 2.93
N LEU A 140 -7.65 -12.34 2.37
CA LEU A 140 -6.89 -11.31 3.06
C LEU A 140 -6.38 -10.27 2.04
N ASN A 141 -6.14 -9.05 2.51
CA ASN A 141 -5.49 -8.03 1.70
C ASN A 141 -4.04 -8.44 1.35
N GLY A 142 -3.66 -8.25 0.09
CA GLY A 142 -2.26 -8.34 -0.36
C GLY A 142 -1.54 -6.99 -0.35
N GLY A 143 -2.26 -5.91 -0.11
CA GLY A 143 -1.74 -4.56 0.02
C GLY A 143 -2.71 -3.73 0.84
N THR A 144 -3.32 -2.71 0.27
CA THR A 144 -4.11 -1.70 1.00
C THR A 144 -5.12 -2.33 1.97
N LEU A 145 -4.92 -2.07 3.26
CA LEU A 145 -5.54 -2.81 4.38
C LEU A 145 -7.00 -2.40 4.63
N ASN A 146 -7.30 -1.11 4.66
CA ASN A 146 -8.58 -0.59 5.15
C ASN A 146 -8.95 0.78 4.57
N ILE A 147 -10.21 1.18 4.74
CA ILE A 147 -10.66 2.56 4.65
C ILE A 147 -10.33 3.20 5.99
N GLU A 148 -9.12 3.74 6.09
CA GLU A 148 -8.63 4.33 7.33
C GLU A 148 -9.30 5.68 7.57
N GLY A 149 -9.89 5.89 8.74
CA GLY A 149 -10.45 7.19 9.16
C GLY A 149 -11.41 7.85 8.14
N PRO A 150 -12.55 7.20 7.81
CA PRO A 150 -13.49 7.67 6.80
C PRO A 150 -14.08 9.08 7.06
N GLY A 151 -14.15 9.52 8.32
CA GLY A 151 -14.59 10.86 8.68
C GLY A 151 -13.66 11.99 8.22
N GLN A 152 -12.45 11.66 7.74
CA GLN A 152 -11.52 12.61 7.15
C GLN A 152 -11.55 12.63 5.61
N TYR A 153 -12.32 11.74 4.97
CA TYR A 153 -12.35 11.66 3.51
C TYR A 153 -13.04 12.90 2.93
N SER A 154 -12.56 13.37 1.79
CA SER A 154 -13.18 14.47 1.06
C SER A 154 -14.64 14.12 0.66
N PRO A 155 -15.47 15.13 0.34
CA PRO A 155 -16.78 14.90 -0.23
C PRO A 155 -16.75 14.03 -1.51
N GLN A 156 -15.69 14.15 -2.32
CA GLN A 156 -15.49 13.40 -3.55
C GLN A 156 -15.16 11.92 -3.26
N ALA A 157 -14.23 11.66 -2.35
CA ALA A 157 -13.88 10.32 -1.92
C ALA A 157 -15.06 9.60 -1.26
N MET A 158 -15.72 10.25 -0.30
CA MET A 158 -16.94 9.70 0.31
C MET A 158 -18.09 9.54 -0.68
N GLY A 159 -18.23 10.49 -1.61
CA GLY A 159 -19.20 10.42 -2.70
C GLY A 159 -18.99 9.19 -3.58
N LEU A 160 -17.75 8.88 -3.94
CA LEU A 160 -17.42 7.70 -4.72
C LEU A 160 -17.74 6.41 -3.95
N LEU A 161 -17.34 6.30 -2.67
CA LEU A 161 -17.63 5.11 -1.86
C LEU A 161 -19.15 4.84 -1.82
N ARG A 162 -19.96 5.86 -1.58
CA ARG A 162 -21.43 5.74 -1.63
C ARG A 162 -21.94 5.36 -3.03
N ALA A 163 -21.40 5.97 -4.08
CA ALA A 163 -21.83 5.72 -5.46
C ALA A 163 -21.57 4.28 -5.93
N ILE A 164 -20.54 3.62 -5.39
CA ILE A 164 -20.25 2.20 -5.66
C ILE A 164 -20.92 1.24 -4.66
N GLY A 165 -21.76 1.75 -3.75
CA GLY A 165 -22.57 0.95 -2.84
C GLY A 165 -21.92 0.60 -1.51
N ILE A 166 -20.86 1.31 -1.09
CA ILE A 166 -20.29 1.15 0.25
C ILE A 166 -21.13 1.95 1.25
N ASP A 167 -21.70 1.22 2.20
CA ASP A 167 -22.44 1.71 3.34
C ASP A 167 -21.67 1.38 4.62
N ILE A 168 -21.04 2.41 5.18
CA ILE A 168 -20.16 2.29 6.35
C ILE A 168 -20.98 1.96 7.60
N ASP A 169 -22.13 2.61 7.81
CA ASP A 169 -22.94 2.40 9.00
C ASP A 169 -23.51 0.97 9.01
N ARG A 170 -23.96 0.48 7.85
CA ARG A 170 -24.39 -0.90 7.70
C ARG A 170 -23.25 -1.88 7.95
N PHE A 171 -22.07 -1.63 7.38
CA PHE A 171 -20.88 -2.44 7.68
C PHE A 171 -20.59 -2.48 9.18
N GLU A 172 -20.67 -1.33 9.86
CA GLU A 172 -20.38 -1.27 11.28
C GLU A 172 -21.35 -2.08 12.13
N GLN A 173 -22.63 -2.03 11.80
CA GLN A 173 -23.68 -2.77 12.48
C GLN A 173 -23.53 -4.28 12.27
N GLU A 174 -23.33 -4.72 11.03
CA GLU A 174 -23.22 -6.15 10.68
C GLU A 174 -21.99 -6.81 11.29
N THR A 175 -20.88 -6.05 11.41
CA THR A 175 -19.60 -6.59 11.89
C THR A 175 -19.39 -6.40 13.40
N ALA A 176 -20.31 -5.74 14.10
CA ALA A 176 -20.15 -5.37 15.51
C ALA A 176 -19.84 -6.56 16.42
N TYR A 177 -20.51 -7.71 16.20
CA TYR A 177 -20.30 -8.92 17.01
C TYR A 177 -18.87 -9.44 16.86
N ASP A 178 -18.36 -9.51 15.63
CA ASP A 178 -17.08 -10.17 15.35
C ASP A 178 -15.89 -9.40 15.94
N ARG A 179 -15.98 -8.08 16.11
CA ARG A 179 -14.93 -7.24 16.74
C ARG A 179 -14.51 -7.71 18.12
N GLY A 180 -15.43 -8.29 18.89
CA GLY A 180 -15.15 -8.85 20.21
C GLY A 180 -14.56 -10.25 20.20
N THR A 181 -14.28 -10.87 19.04
CA THR A 181 -13.92 -12.30 18.96
C THR A 181 -12.70 -12.63 19.79
N TYR A 182 -11.62 -11.86 19.65
CA TYR A 182 -10.38 -12.12 20.38
C TYR A 182 -10.44 -11.67 21.84
N SER A 183 -11.16 -10.58 22.14
CA SER A 183 -11.31 -10.11 23.52
C SER A 183 -12.15 -11.05 24.37
N ARG A 184 -13.21 -11.65 23.81
CA ARG A 184 -14.02 -12.70 24.46
C ARG A 184 -13.21 -13.95 24.81
N LEU A 185 -12.10 -14.18 24.11
CA LEU A 185 -11.18 -15.29 24.36
C LEU A 185 -9.97 -14.88 25.22
N GLY A 186 -9.94 -13.64 25.72
CA GLY A 186 -8.87 -13.14 26.58
C GLY A 186 -7.53 -12.94 25.87
N LEU A 187 -7.50 -12.93 24.54
CA LEU A 187 -6.27 -12.73 23.77
C LEU A 187 -5.83 -11.27 23.84
N ARG A 188 -4.52 -11.03 23.85
CA ARG A 188 -3.92 -9.70 24.03
C ARG A 188 -2.84 -9.43 22.99
N SER A 189 -2.30 -8.21 23.03
CA SER A 189 -1.05 -7.85 22.38
C SER A 189 0.16 -8.47 23.10
N GLY A 190 1.19 -8.85 22.35
CA GLY A 190 2.47 -9.30 22.89
C GLY A 190 3.67 -8.78 22.09
N VAL A 191 4.87 -8.93 22.67
CA VAL A 191 6.15 -8.60 22.03
C VAL A 191 7.03 -9.83 22.02
N TRP A 192 7.52 -10.22 20.85
CA TRP A 192 8.50 -11.29 20.69
C TRP A 192 9.89 -10.70 20.56
N PHE A 193 10.72 -10.97 21.55
CA PHE A 193 12.14 -10.64 21.58
C PHE A 193 12.91 -11.78 20.93
N ASN A 194 13.64 -11.49 19.86
CA ASN A 194 14.46 -12.47 19.15
C ASN A 194 15.85 -12.62 19.80
N ARG A 195 16.43 -13.82 19.70
CA ARG A 195 17.75 -14.12 20.24
C ARG A 195 18.87 -13.25 19.67
N GLU A 196 18.80 -12.89 18.40
CA GLU A 196 19.84 -12.15 17.69
C GLU A 196 20.05 -10.74 18.24
N LYS A 197 18.98 -10.11 18.74
CA LYS A 197 19.00 -8.77 19.32
C LYS A 197 18.96 -8.77 20.84
N PHE A 198 18.23 -9.70 21.45
CA PHE A 198 17.93 -9.68 22.87
C PHE A 198 18.50 -10.88 23.65
N GLY A 199 19.35 -11.70 23.01
CA GLY A 199 20.05 -12.82 23.62
C GLY A 199 19.19 -14.08 23.86
N VAL A 200 17.87 -13.98 23.77
CA VAL A 200 16.93 -15.11 23.92
C VAL A 200 15.71 -14.93 23.04
N ASP A 201 15.10 -16.05 22.62
CA ASP A 201 13.74 -16.03 22.05
C ASP A 201 12.74 -16.01 23.20
N ARG A 202 11.96 -14.92 23.32
CA ARG A 202 10.95 -14.79 24.37
C ARG A 202 9.75 -14.00 23.88
N LEU A 203 8.56 -14.62 23.96
CA LEU A 203 7.29 -13.91 23.81
C LEU A 203 6.82 -13.40 25.18
N VAL A 204 6.58 -12.09 25.30
CA VAL A 204 5.98 -11.49 26.50
C VAL A 204 4.60 -10.94 26.13
N VAL A 205 3.58 -11.38 26.87
CA VAL A 205 2.16 -11.11 26.57
C VAL A 205 1.61 -10.06 27.52
N GLY A 206 0.68 -9.22 27.04
CA GLY A 206 0.03 -8.18 27.83
C GLY A 206 0.81 -6.87 27.82
N THR A 207 1.25 -6.42 26.66
CA THR A 207 1.93 -5.12 26.54
C THR A 207 1.00 -3.98 26.99
N PRO A 208 1.36 -3.19 28.02
CA PRO A 208 0.54 -2.09 28.50
C PRO A 208 0.38 -1.01 27.42
N GLY A 209 -0.79 -0.37 27.36
CA GLY A 209 -1.10 0.59 26.29
C GLY A 209 -1.10 0.00 24.87
N GLY A 210 -0.92 -1.32 24.73
CA GLY A 210 -0.86 -2.00 23.45
C GLY A 210 -2.20 -1.95 22.73
N GLY A 211 -2.34 -0.99 21.82
CA GLY A 211 -3.38 -1.02 20.79
C GLY A 211 -3.20 -2.25 19.89
N GLY A 212 -4.32 -2.79 19.41
CA GLY A 212 -4.31 -4.03 18.64
C GLY A 212 -5.63 -4.78 18.76
N ARG A 213 -5.60 -6.03 18.31
CA ARG A 213 -6.75 -6.93 18.31
C ARG A 213 -6.80 -7.64 19.66
N GLY A 214 -7.93 -7.58 20.39
CA GLY A 214 -8.11 -8.37 21.61
C GLY A 214 -8.49 -7.55 22.85
N ALA A 215 -8.37 -8.19 24.01
CA ALA A 215 -8.67 -7.60 25.31
C ALA A 215 -7.60 -6.56 25.70
N ALA A 216 -8.04 -5.51 26.39
CA ALA A 216 -7.13 -4.53 26.97
C ALA A 216 -6.11 -5.24 27.89
N PRO A 217 -4.85 -4.77 27.93
CA PRO A 217 -3.87 -5.27 28.88
C PRO A 217 -4.35 -4.96 30.30
N VAL A 218 -4.20 -5.91 31.21
CA VAL A 218 -4.44 -5.74 32.66
C VAL A 218 -3.13 -5.58 33.44
N THR A 219 -2.01 -5.67 32.74
CA THR A 219 -0.65 -5.63 33.28
C THR A 219 -0.12 -4.20 33.28
N SER A 220 0.56 -3.84 34.35
CA SER A 220 1.30 -2.57 34.44
C SER A 220 2.64 -2.63 33.68
N TRP A 221 3.23 -1.46 33.41
CA TRP A 221 4.58 -1.37 32.81
C TRP A 221 5.65 -2.12 33.61
N PRO A 222 5.77 -1.95 34.94
CA PRO A 222 6.74 -2.71 35.73
C PRO A 222 6.57 -4.23 35.60
N GLU A 223 5.33 -4.73 35.68
CA GLU A 223 5.03 -6.17 35.59
C GLU A 223 5.33 -6.75 34.20
N PHE A 224 5.05 -6.00 33.13
CA PHE A 224 5.39 -6.40 31.77
C PHE A 224 6.90 -6.42 31.57
N LEU A 225 7.58 -5.33 31.92
CA LEU A 225 9.01 -5.16 31.71
C LEU A 225 9.83 -6.19 32.49
N ALA A 226 9.43 -6.55 33.71
CA ALA A 226 10.10 -7.58 34.52
C ALA A 226 10.19 -8.95 33.82
N LYS A 227 9.32 -9.24 32.84
CA LYS A 227 9.33 -10.49 32.05
C LYS A 227 10.18 -10.38 30.79
N THR A 228 10.50 -9.18 30.34
CA THR A 228 11.28 -8.93 29.13
C THR A 228 12.76 -9.28 29.32
N PRO A 229 13.47 -9.65 28.25
CA PRO A 229 14.92 -9.88 28.29
C PRO A 229 15.75 -8.58 28.15
N LEU A 230 15.11 -7.41 28.21
CA LEU A 230 15.78 -6.12 28.07
C LEU A 230 16.75 -5.87 29.23
N ASN A 231 17.80 -5.09 28.98
CA ASN A 231 18.71 -4.61 30.03
C ASN A 231 17.96 -3.89 31.17
N ASP A 232 18.44 -4.03 32.41
CA ASP A 232 17.86 -3.42 33.61
C ASP A 232 17.65 -1.91 33.49
N GLN A 233 18.62 -1.19 32.92
CA GLN A 233 18.52 0.24 32.68
C GLN A 233 17.49 0.55 31.58
N ALA A 234 17.46 -0.24 30.51
CA ALA A 234 16.46 -0.08 29.45
C ALA A 234 15.03 -0.30 29.96
N ARG A 235 14.81 -1.26 30.87
CA ARG A 235 13.51 -1.45 31.53
C ARG A 235 13.11 -0.20 32.33
N LYS A 236 14.01 0.33 33.16
CA LYS A 236 13.76 1.57 33.92
C LYS A 236 13.48 2.76 33.01
N ASP A 237 14.21 2.88 31.89
CA ASP A 237 14.01 3.97 30.95
C ASP A 237 12.69 3.86 30.19
N ILE A 238 12.27 2.67 29.77
CA ILE A 238 10.95 2.46 29.16
C ILE A 238 9.84 2.78 30.17
N GLU A 239 9.95 2.31 31.41
CA GLU A 239 8.99 2.63 32.46
C GLU A 239 8.86 4.14 32.67
N ARG A 240 10.00 4.86 32.71
CA ARG A 240 10.03 6.33 32.81
C ARG A 240 9.38 7.00 31.62
N ILE A 241 9.73 6.61 30.40
CA ILE A 241 9.24 7.22 29.15
C ILE A 241 7.74 7.01 28.95
N GLU A 242 7.22 5.85 29.34
CA GLU A 242 5.79 5.53 29.28
C GLU A 242 4.99 6.15 30.45
N SER A 243 5.67 6.70 31.47
CA SER A 243 5.03 7.33 32.61
C SER A 243 4.44 8.70 32.26
N ARG A 244 3.27 9.00 32.85
CA ARG A 244 2.67 10.36 32.80
C ARG A 244 3.40 11.37 33.69
N THR A 245 4.34 10.93 34.53
CA THR A 245 5.09 11.77 35.48
C THR A 245 6.55 11.97 35.09
N GLU A 246 6.92 11.68 33.84
CA GLU A 246 8.27 11.90 33.33
C GLU A 246 8.71 13.38 33.42
N PRO A 247 10.02 13.67 33.54
CA PRO A 247 10.51 15.03 33.65
C PRO A 247 10.37 15.80 32.33
N ASP A 248 10.46 17.13 32.41
CA ASP A 248 10.72 17.96 31.24
C ASP A 248 12.17 17.75 30.78
N TYR A 249 12.38 17.16 29.60
CA TYR A 249 13.71 16.90 29.04
C TYR A 249 14.36 18.13 28.38
N MET A 250 13.63 19.25 28.26
CA MET A 250 14.15 20.51 27.75
C MET A 250 13.75 21.67 28.68
N PRO A 251 14.15 21.63 29.97
CA PRO A 251 13.74 22.63 30.94
C PRO A 251 14.27 24.01 30.56
N GLY A 252 13.48 25.04 30.83
CA GLY A 252 13.83 26.44 30.51
C GLY A 252 13.49 26.88 29.08
N LEU A 253 13.00 25.98 28.22
CA LEU A 253 12.48 26.33 26.90
C LEU A 253 10.95 26.46 26.92
N SER A 254 10.42 27.40 26.14
CA SER A 254 8.99 27.47 25.86
C SER A 254 8.53 26.28 25.02
N SER A 255 7.22 26.03 25.01
CA SER A 255 6.57 25.04 24.14
C SER A 255 6.99 25.20 22.67
N ASP A 256 6.97 26.43 22.13
CA ASP A 256 7.39 26.69 20.75
C ASP A 256 8.88 26.43 20.53
N GLN A 257 9.76 26.84 21.44
CA GLN A 257 11.19 26.56 21.33
C GLN A 257 11.49 25.06 21.36
N LYS A 258 10.73 24.29 22.15
CA LYS A 258 10.81 22.82 22.16
C LYS A 258 10.35 22.25 20.82
N LYS A 259 9.19 22.67 20.30
CA LYS A 259 8.67 22.23 18.99
C LYS A 259 9.67 22.54 17.86
N GLN A 260 10.30 23.71 17.87
CA GLN A 260 11.35 24.09 16.92
C GLN A 260 12.56 23.15 16.95
N ARG A 261 12.91 22.62 18.13
CA ARG A 261 13.95 21.57 18.21
C ARG A 261 13.44 20.23 17.68
N LEU A 262 12.21 19.85 18.04
CA LEU A 262 11.62 18.55 17.69
C LEU A 262 11.40 18.35 16.18
N ILE A 263 11.20 19.41 15.40
CA ILE A 263 11.09 19.31 13.93
C ILE A 263 12.43 18.97 13.26
N HIS A 264 13.56 19.15 13.94
CA HIS A 264 14.91 18.95 13.42
C HIS A 264 15.66 17.75 14.03
N MET A 265 14.97 16.88 14.78
CA MET A 265 15.57 15.65 15.32
C MET A 265 14.63 14.46 15.13
N SER A 266 15.21 13.27 14.96
CA SER A 266 14.43 12.04 14.91
C SER A 266 13.91 11.66 16.29
N TYR A 267 12.87 10.82 16.35
CA TYR A 267 12.41 10.28 17.62
C TYR A 267 13.48 9.41 18.28
N GLN A 268 14.29 8.70 17.49
CA GLN A 268 15.48 8.01 18.01
C GLN A 268 16.47 8.97 18.67
N ASP A 269 16.80 10.09 18.02
CA ASP A 269 17.72 11.10 18.55
C ASP A 269 17.15 11.75 19.80
N PHE A 270 15.84 12.00 19.83
CA PHE A 270 15.16 12.46 21.02
C PHE A 270 15.36 11.47 22.18
N LEU A 271 15.08 10.19 21.98
CA LEU A 271 15.23 9.16 23.00
C LEU A 271 16.68 9.06 23.51
N LEU A 272 17.66 8.99 22.61
CA LEU A 272 19.07 8.81 22.97
C LEU A 272 19.74 10.08 23.51
N ASN A 273 19.51 11.22 22.86
CA ASN A 273 20.29 12.43 23.08
C ASN A 273 19.59 13.44 24.00
N VAL A 274 18.26 13.42 24.07
CA VAL A 274 17.48 14.33 24.91
C VAL A 274 16.97 13.62 26.16
N ALA A 275 16.22 12.52 25.98
CA ALA A 275 15.66 11.75 27.09
C ALA A 275 16.65 10.75 27.73
N LYS A 276 17.84 10.59 27.13
CA LYS A 276 18.98 9.80 27.62
C LYS A 276 18.62 8.34 27.98
N VAL A 277 17.81 7.68 27.15
CA VAL A 277 17.48 6.27 27.37
C VAL A 277 18.65 5.36 26.99
N HIS A 278 18.72 4.19 27.62
CA HIS A 278 19.62 3.12 27.20
C HIS A 278 19.34 2.67 25.75
N PRO A 279 20.36 2.39 24.92
CA PRO A 279 20.17 1.98 23.52
C PRO A 279 19.24 0.78 23.29
N ASP A 280 19.18 -0.19 24.21
CA ASP A 280 18.24 -1.31 24.11
C ASP A 280 16.76 -0.89 24.12
N ALA A 281 16.42 0.26 24.72
CA ALA A 281 15.07 0.81 24.67
C ALA A 281 14.69 1.30 23.26
N VAL A 282 15.68 1.75 22.47
CA VAL A 282 15.46 2.15 21.07
C VAL A 282 15.01 0.96 20.23
N TRP A 283 15.62 -0.22 20.42
CA TRP A 283 15.22 -1.43 19.70
C TRP A 283 13.76 -1.81 19.98
N TYR A 284 13.27 -1.61 21.20
CA TYR A 284 11.87 -1.84 21.55
C TYR A 284 10.90 -0.92 20.77
N TYR A 285 11.27 0.34 20.56
CA TYR A 285 10.45 1.31 19.84
C TYR A 285 10.71 1.37 18.34
N GLN A 286 11.73 0.68 17.84
CA GLN A 286 12.32 0.93 16.52
C GLN A 286 11.29 0.96 15.38
N THR A 287 10.39 -0.02 15.37
CA THR A 287 9.40 -0.23 14.31
C THR A 287 8.04 0.38 14.63
N ARG A 288 7.92 1.24 15.66
CA ARG A 288 6.63 1.77 16.12
C ARG A 288 5.92 2.60 15.04
N SER A 289 6.68 3.29 14.18
CA SER A 289 6.19 4.12 13.07
C SER A 289 5.96 3.38 11.77
N ASP A 290 6.38 2.12 11.68
CA ASP A 290 6.39 1.36 10.43
C ASP A 290 4.98 1.22 9.85
N GLY A 291 3.97 0.94 10.68
CA GLY A 291 2.60 0.69 10.21
C GLY A 291 1.94 1.87 9.48
N LEU A 292 2.41 3.11 9.74
CA LEU A 292 1.86 4.32 9.14
C LEU A 292 2.80 4.94 8.09
N PHE A 293 4.11 4.96 8.36
CA PHE A 293 5.07 5.68 7.51
C PHE A 293 6.07 4.80 6.77
N LEU A 294 6.11 3.50 7.06
CA LEU A 294 7.11 2.57 6.54
C LEU A 294 8.56 3.04 6.77
N MET A 295 8.80 3.67 7.91
CA MET A 295 10.12 4.10 8.34
C MET A 295 10.27 3.85 9.83
N HIS A 296 11.48 3.49 10.24
CA HIS A 296 11.84 3.37 11.65
C HIS A 296 11.98 4.75 12.31
N ILE A 297 12.06 4.74 13.64
CA ILE A 297 12.09 5.96 14.46
C ILE A 297 13.36 6.82 14.29
N ASP A 298 14.38 6.34 13.59
CA ASP A 298 15.56 7.12 13.20
C ASP A 298 15.27 8.09 12.03
N ALA A 299 14.22 7.83 11.25
CA ALA A 299 13.77 8.69 10.16
C ALA A 299 12.45 9.41 10.46
N LEU A 300 11.80 9.10 11.58
CA LEU A 300 10.58 9.77 12.05
C LEU A 300 10.94 11.05 12.82
N PRO A 301 10.45 12.24 12.42
CA PRO A 301 10.62 13.45 13.22
C PRO A 301 10.04 13.28 14.63
N ALA A 302 10.76 13.73 15.65
CA ALA A 302 10.28 13.70 17.04
C ALA A 302 9.00 14.56 17.22
N TYR A 303 8.84 15.61 16.40
CA TYR A 303 7.61 16.39 16.33
C TYR A 303 6.40 15.54 15.92
N TYR A 304 6.56 14.59 14.99
CA TYR A 304 5.48 13.68 14.60
C TYR A 304 5.22 12.66 15.70
N ALA A 305 6.27 12.08 16.29
CA ALA A 305 6.13 11.16 17.41
C ALA A 305 5.29 11.77 18.56
N TRP A 306 5.58 13.03 18.93
CA TRP A 306 4.79 13.75 19.94
C TRP A 306 3.32 13.90 19.54
N ASN A 307 3.04 14.40 18.32
CA ASN A 307 1.66 14.59 17.86
C ASN A 307 0.89 13.26 17.76
N MET A 308 1.58 12.13 17.59
CA MET A 308 1.02 10.78 17.58
C MET A 308 0.90 10.14 18.98
N ASN A 309 1.11 10.93 20.05
CA ASN A 309 1.13 10.44 21.44
C ASN A 309 2.13 9.30 21.66
N TYR A 310 3.27 9.30 20.98
CA TYR A 310 4.39 8.45 21.38
C TYR A 310 4.89 8.89 22.77
N PRO A 311 5.45 7.98 23.57
CA PRO A 311 5.88 8.28 24.92
C PRO A 311 7.15 9.14 24.92
N GLY A 312 7.45 9.81 26.02
CA GLY A 312 8.64 10.67 26.13
C GLY A 312 8.36 12.17 26.15
N PHE A 313 7.11 12.62 25.94
CA PHE A 313 6.80 14.04 25.76
C PHE A 313 5.88 14.64 26.84
N HIS A 314 5.33 13.86 27.78
CA HIS A 314 4.33 14.34 28.75
C HIS A 314 4.89 15.44 29.66
N GLY A 315 6.09 15.21 30.19
CA GLY A 315 6.77 16.17 31.07
C GLY A 315 7.14 17.48 30.38
N MET A 316 7.23 17.48 29.05
CA MET A 316 7.62 18.65 28.26
C MET A 316 6.55 19.73 28.17
N LYS A 317 5.29 19.42 28.52
CA LYS A 317 4.13 20.35 28.55
C LYS A 317 4.02 21.16 27.25
N LEU A 318 4.06 20.46 26.12
CA LEU A 318 3.92 21.06 24.80
C LEU A 318 2.45 21.45 24.58
N ASP A 319 2.21 22.71 24.20
CA ASP A 319 0.88 23.16 23.80
C ASP A 319 0.43 22.38 22.55
N PRO A 320 -0.86 22.11 22.34
CA PRO A 320 -1.35 21.42 21.16
C PRO A 320 -0.85 22.05 19.85
N THR A 321 -0.70 21.22 18.82
CA THR A 321 -0.51 21.71 17.45
C THR A 321 -1.82 22.38 17.00
N PRO A 322 -1.79 23.58 16.40
CA PRO A 322 -2.99 24.22 15.90
C PRO A 322 -3.77 23.32 14.95
N PRO A 323 -5.11 23.34 14.97
CA PRO A 323 -5.95 22.45 14.18
C PRO A 323 -5.81 22.65 12.67
N GLU A 324 -5.17 23.72 12.19
CA GLU A 324 -4.91 23.99 10.77
C GLU A 324 -3.59 23.43 10.26
N VAL A 325 -2.64 23.10 11.14
CA VAL A 325 -1.35 22.52 10.75
C VAL A 325 -1.51 21.01 10.63
N LEU A 326 -0.93 20.41 9.59
CA LEU A 326 -1.16 19.00 9.21
C LEU A 326 -2.59 18.71 8.70
N VAL A 327 -3.32 19.71 8.18
CA VAL A 327 -4.74 19.58 7.79
C VAL A 327 -5.04 19.74 6.28
N ASN A 328 -6.08 18.99 5.86
CA ASN A 328 -6.91 19.09 4.63
C ASN A 328 -6.27 19.24 3.25
N GLU A 329 -5.01 18.86 3.08
CA GLU A 329 -4.38 19.05 1.78
C GLU A 329 -3.44 17.88 1.38
N PRO A 330 -3.40 17.51 0.09
CA PRO A 330 -2.56 16.41 -0.38
C PRO A 330 -1.07 16.70 -0.13
N GLY A 331 -0.37 15.92 0.72
CA GLY A 331 1.10 15.77 0.67
C GLY A 331 1.91 15.76 1.98
N GLY A 332 1.36 16.09 3.15
CA GLY A 332 1.83 15.53 4.44
C GLY A 332 1.08 14.23 4.71
N ALA A 333 1.31 13.44 5.76
CA ALA A 333 0.51 12.24 6.03
C ALA A 333 -0.92 12.54 6.55
N HIS A 334 -1.65 13.39 5.84
CA HIS A 334 -3.10 13.60 5.91
C HIS A 334 -3.63 13.89 7.34
N GLY A 335 -2.76 14.41 8.22
CA GLY A 335 -3.09 14.66 9.64
C GLY A 335 -3.22 13.40 10.48
N ARG A 336 -2.71 12.26 10.00
CA ARG A 336 -2.56 11.02 10.76
C ARG A 336 -1.37 11.06 11.71
N GLU A 337 -0.45 11.99 11.50
CA GLU A 337 0.57 12.37 12.47
C GLU A 337 -0.04 13.00 13.73
N ASN A 338 -1.31 13.41 13.71
CA ASN A 338 -1.99 13.99 14.86
C ASN A 338 -3.02 13.00 15.43
N GLN A 339 -2.79 12.55 16.66
CA GLN A 339 -3.61 11.52 17.30
C GLN A 339 -5.02 12.00 17.61
N GLU A 340 -5.22 13.27 17.98
CA GLU A 340 -6.54 13.83 18.24
C GLU A 340 -7.40 13.77 16.95
N ARG A 341 -6.82 14.17 15.83
CA ARG A 341 -7.48 14.09 14.52
C ARG A 341 -7.73 12.65 14.08
N ALA A 342 -6.76 11.76 14.28
CA ALA A 342 -6.92 10.34 13.98
C ALA A 342 -8.08 9.74 14.80
N ASN A 343 -8.24 10.14 16.06
CA ASN A 343 -9.36 9.71 16.91
C ASN A 343 -10.71 10.26 16.42
N ALA A 344 -10.74 11.48 15.88
CA ALA A 344 -11.95 12.09 15.32
C ALA A 344 -12.32 11.55 13.92
N ALA A 345 -11.46 10.77 13.28
CA ALA A 345 -11.62 10.30 11.90
C ALA A 345 -12.68 9.19 11.72
N GLY A 346 -13.34 8.76 12.79
CA GLY A 346 -14.17 7.57 12.78
C GLY A 346 -13.33 6.29 12.72
N ARG A 347 -14.00 5.15 12.94
CA ARG A 347 -13.34 3.84 12.96
C ARG A 347 -12.92 3.45 11.54
N ALA A 348 -11.73 2.86 11.41
CA ALA A 348 -11.32 2.28 10.14
C ALA A 348 -12.23 1.11 9.72
N ILE A 349 -12.54 1.02 8.43
CA ILE A 349 -13.37 -0.04 7.86
C ILE A 349 -12.47 -1.07 7.16
N HIS A 350 -12.55 -2.31 7.62
CA HIS A 350 -11.68 -3.40 7.15
C HIS A 350 -12.54 -4.52 6.58
N PHE A 351 -12.79 -4.52 5.27
CA PHE A 351 -13.37 -5.70 4.62
C PHE A 351 -12.43 -6.91 4.74
N PRO A 352 -12.92 -8.15 4.63
CA PRO A 352 -12.05 -9.33 4.74
C PRO A 352 -10.85 -9.33 3.78
N ASP A 353 -10.99 -8.74 2.59
CA ASP A 353 -9.93 -8.59 1.59
C ASP A 353 -9.35 -7.15 1.54
N GLY A 354 -9.57 -6.36 2.58
CA GLY A 354 -9.20 -4.95 2.67
C GLY A 354 -9.82 -4.10 1.57
N ASN A 355 -9.05 -3.19 0.98
CA ASN A 355 -9.59 -2.30 -0.05
C ASN A 355 -9.71 -2.96 -1.44
N ALA A 356 -9.41 -4.25 -1.59
CA ALA A 356 -9.75 -4.98 -2.80
C ALA A 356 -11.27 -4.92 -3.05
N THR A 357 -12.10 -4.89 -2.00
CA THR A 357 -13.54 -4.64 -2.11
C THR A 357 -13.86 -3.34 -2.87
N ILE A 358 -13.15 -2.24 -2.64
CA ILE A 358 -13.34 -0.97 -3.39
C ILE A 358 -13.04 -1.17 -4.87
N ALA A 359 -11.90 -1.79 -5.19
CA ALA A 359 -11.51 -2.06 -6.57
C ALA A 359 -12.54 -2.96 -7.28
N ARG A 360 -13.04 -3.99 -6.59
CA ARG A 360 -14.05 -4.93 -7.11
C ARG A 360 -15.39 -4.26 -7.36
N LEU A 361 -15.85 -3.39 -6.46
CA LEU A 361 -17.08 -2.60 -6.63
C LEU A 361 -16.95 -1.57 -7.77
N LEU A 362 -15.77 -0.92 -7.90
CA LEU A 362 -15.48 -0.07 -9.06
C LEU A 362 -15.53 -0.85 -10.37
N VAL A 363 -14.88 -2.01 -10.43
CA VAL A 363 -14.91 -2.88 -11.63
C VAL A 363 -16.34 -3.34 -11.92
N ARG A 364 -17.12 -3.76 -10.93
CA ARG A 364 -18.54 -4.10 -11.10
C ARG A 364 -19.34 -2.91 -11.65
N SER A 365 -19.11 -1.70 -11.13
CA SER A 365 -19.78 -0.49 -11.64
C SER A 365 -19.38 -0.19 -13.09
N LEU A 366 -18.11 -0.38 -13.45
CA LEU A 366 -17.56 -0.05 -14.76
C LEU A 366 -17.90 -1.10 -15.83
N VAL A 367 -17.81 -2.38 -15.47
CA VAL A 367 -17.99 -3.54 -16.33
C VAL A 367 -18.85 -4.60 -15.60
N PRO A 368 -20.19 -4.44 -15.55
CA PRO A 368 -21.07 -5.24 -14.68
C PRO A 368 -20.95 -6.76 -14.85
N ASP A 369 -20.78 -7.24 -16.09
CA ASP A 369 -20.68 -8.67 -16.40
C ASP A 369 -19.45 -9.36 -15.78
N VAL A 370 -18.48 -8.61 -15.25
CA VAL A 370 -17.28 -9.17 -14.61
C VAL A 370 -17.62 -9.80 -13.26
N MET A 371 -18.60 -9.26 -12.52
CA MET A 371 -18.83 -9.69 -11.15
C MET A 371 -20.33 -9.70 -10.81
N PRO A 372 -20.92 -10.88 -10.51
CA PRO A 372 -22.33 -10.97 -10.14
C PRO A 372 -22.60 -10.27 -8.81
N GLY A 373 -23.88 -9.96 -8.54
CA GLY A 373 -24.32 -9.29 -7.32
C GLY A 373 -24.43 -7.77 -7.45
N THR A 374 -24.90 -7.12 -6.39
CA THR A 374 -25.21 -5.69 -6.36
C THR A 374 -24.81 -4.99 -5.06
N THR A 375 -24.33 -5.72 -4.04
CA THR A 375 -24.05 -5.14 -2.71
C THR A 375 -22.58 -5.25 -2.30
N GLN A 376 -22.18 -4.51 -1.26
CA GLN A 376 -20.85 -4.63 -0.65
C GLN A 376 -20.65 -5.98 0.05
N GLU A 377 -21.73 -6.68 0.42
CA GLU A 377 -21.68 -7.97 1.09
C GLU A 377 -21.38 -9.10 0.09
N ASP A 378 -22.12 -9.14 -1.02
CA ASP A 378 -21.96 -10.20 -2.03
C ASP A 378 -20.65 -10.10 -2.81
N VAL A 379 -20.06 -8.90 -2.91
CA VAL A 379 -18.82 -8.66 -3.66
C VAL A 379 -17.63 -9.38 -3.03
N VAL A 380 -17.68 -9.65 -1.72
CA VAL A 380 -16.61 -10.32 -0.99
C VAL A 380 -16.47 -11.77 -1.44
N THR A 381 -17.58 -12.46 -1.74
CA THR A 381 -17.58 -13.87 -2.17
C THR A 381 -17.77 -14.06 -3.67
N ALA A 382 -18.13 -13.01 -4.42
CA ALA A 382 -18.34 -13.09 -5.85
C ALA A 382 -17.06 -13.55 -6.60
N ARG A 383 -17.16 -14.48 -7.55
CA ARG A 383 -16.02 -14.83 -8.39
C ARG A 383 -15.98 -13.89 -9.60
N ALA A 384 -14.86 -13.18 -9.77
CA ALA A 384 -14.65 -12.32 -10.94
C ALA A 384 -14.45 -13.16 -12.21
N ASN A 385 -15.09 -12.77 -13.31
CA ASN A 385 -14.90 -13.34 -14.64
C ASN A 385 -13.98 -12.43 -15.47
N TYR A 386 -12.68 -12.73 -15.43
CA TYR A 386 -11.64 -11.93 -16.09
C TYR A 386 -11.80 -11.85 -17.62
N ALA A 387 -12.36 -12.89 -18.24
CA ALA A 387 -12.64 -12.90 -19.68
C ALA A 387 -13.60 -11.78 -20.13
N ARG A 388 -14.36 -11.18 -19.19
CA ARG A 388 -15.31 -10.10 -19.46
C ARG A 388 -14.70 -8.69 -19.41
N LEU A 389 -13.49 -8.54 -18.88
CA LEU A 389 -12.86 -7.24 -18.62
C LEU A 389 -12.55 -6.44 -19.90
N ASP A 390 -12.12 -7.12 -20.97
CA ASP A 390 -11.58 -6.50 -22.18
C ASP A 390 -12.31 -6.98 -23.46
N ARG A 391 -13.64 -6.79 -23.51
CA ARG A 391 -14.46 -7.21 -24.66
C ARG A 391 -14.62 -6.11 -25.70
N ASP A 392 -14.54 -6.49 -26.96
CA ASP A 392 -14.82 -5.59 -28.07
C ASP A 392 -16.25 -5.05 -28.00
N GLY A 393 -16.40 -3.75 -28.32
CA GLY A 393 -17.68 -3.05 -28.26
C GLY A 393 -18.12 -2.60 -26.86
N ALA A 394 -17.46 -3.04 -25.78
CA ALA A 394 -17.76 -2.55 -24.44
C ALA A 394 -17.36 -1.07 -24.28
N PRO A 395 -18.18 -0.22 -23.65
CA PRO A 395 -17.86 1.20 -23.45
C PRO A 395 -16.67 1.38 -22.52
N VAL A 396 -16.50 0.51 -21.52
CA VAL A 396 -15.33 0.48 -20.65
C VAL A 396 -14.63 -0.86 -20.80
N ARG A 397 -13.32 -0.83 -21.06
CA ARG A 397 -12.45 -2.00 -21.17
C ARG A 397 -11.31 -1.88 -20.16
N ILE A 398 -11.02 -2.96 -19.45
CA ILE A 398 -9.88 -3.06 -18.52
C ILE A 398 -8.95 -4.14 -19.05
N ARG A 399 -7.78 -3.73 -19.52
CA ARG A 399 -6.82 -4.58 -20.20
C ARG A 399 -5.61 -4.79 -19.31
N LEU A 400 -5.53 -6.00 -18.75
CA LEU A 400 -4.47 -6.45 -17.84
C LEU A 400 -3.23 -6.91 -18.62
N ASN A 401 -2.14 -7.22 -17.91
CA ASN A 401 -0.87 -7.67 -18.48
C ASN A 401 -0.35 -6.74 -19.60
N SER A 402 -0.57 -5.44 -19.46
CA SER A 402 -0.39 -4.42 -20.50
C SER A 402 0.38 -3.22 -19.97
N MET A 403 1.71 -3.30 -20.02
CA MET A 403 2.61 -2.23 -19.56
C MET A 403 2.68 -1.12 -20.61
N ALA A 404 2.25 0.09 -20.28
CA ALA A 404 2.49 1.26 -21.11
C ALA A 404 3.99 1.58 -21.17
N VAL A 405 4.51 1.83 -22.36
CA VAL A 405 5.94 2.10 -22.61
C VAL A 405 6.18 3.44 -23.28
N ASN A 406 5.15 4.04 -23.88
CA ASN A 406 5.22 5.40 -24.42
C ASN A 406 3.82 6.04 -24.46
N VAL A 407 3.74 7.31 -24.09
CA VAL A 407 2.55 8.17 -24.11
C VAL A 407 2.98 9.52 -24.65
N GLN A 408 2.43 9.91 -25.79
CA GLN A 408 2.83 11.12 -26.50
C GLN A 408 1.66 11.70 -27.31
N HIS A 409 1.69 12.99 -27.59
CA HIS A 409 0.69 13.62 -28.43
C HIS A 409 0.87 13.21 -29.90
N SER A 410 -0.23 13.19 -30.65
CA SER A 410 -0.17 13.08 -32.12
C SER A 410 0.17 14.44 -32.71
N GLY A 411 1.46 14.78 -32.71
CA GLY A 411 1.99 16.08 -33.14
C GLY A 411 2.27 17.04 -31.98
N ASN A 412 2.20 18.35 -32.23
CA ASN A 412 2.50 19.36 -31.21
C ASN A 412 1.49 19.29 -30.04
N PRO A 413 1.93 19.16 -28.78
CA PRO A 413 1.05 19.07 -27.62
C PRO A 413 -0.01 20.18 -27.49
N SER A 414 0.26 21.40 -27.96
CA SER A 414 -0.70 22.52 -27.89
C SER A 414 -1.82 22.43 -28.94
N ALA A 415 -1.62 21.71 -30.03
CA ALA A 415 -2.54 21.63 -31.17
C ALA A 415 -3.04 20.20 -31.46
N ALA A 416 -2.46 19.20 -30.79
CA ALA A 416 -2.83 17.81 -30.98
C ALA A 416 -4.32 17.58 -30.69
N LYS A 417 -4.92 16.63 -31.39
CA LYS A 417 -6.32 16.21 -31.18
C LYS A 417 -6.44 14.93 -30.37
N ASP A 418 -5.36 14.18 -30.30
CA ASP A 418 -5.28 12.89 -29.65
C ASP A 418 -3.88 12.61 -29.08
N VAL A 419 -3.84 11.63 -28.19
CA VAL A 419 -2.66 11.06 -27.55
C VAL A 419 -2.51 9.62 -28.05
N LEU A 420 -1.29 9.24 -28.39
CA LEU A 420 -0.91 7.89 -28.76
C LEU A 420 -0.36 7.18 -27.52
N ILE A 421 -0.91 6.01 -27.21
CA ILE A 421 -0.47 5.18 -26.07
C ILE A 421 0.07 3.87 -26.63
N THR A 422 1.37 3.66 -26.46
CA THR A 422 2.07 2.44 -26.82
C THR A 422 2.27 1.58 -25.58
N TYR A 423 1.95 0.29 -25.66
CA TYR A 423 2.03 -0.65 -24.55
C TYR A 423 2.50 -2.03 -25.03
N VAL A 424 2.99 -2.85 -24.09
CA VAL A 424 3.42 -4.23 -24.35
C VAL A 424 2.42 -5.20 -23.73
N LYS A 425 1.88 -6.11 -24.54
CA LYS A 425 1.01 -7.22 -24.11
C LYS A 425 1.41 -8.51 -24.83
N GLY A 426 1.60 -9.60 -24.07
CA GLY A 426 1.99 -10.90 -24.65
C GLY A 426 3.25 -10.83 -25.53
N GLY A 427 4.25 -10.04 -25.11
CA GLY A 427 5.48 -9.81 -25.86
C GLY A 427 5.36 -8.89 -27.10
N LYS A 428 4.16 -8.40 -27.44
CA LYS A 428 3.93 -7.53 -28.60
C LYS A 428 3.83 -6.07 -28.19
N THR A 429 4.49 -5.20 -28.94
CA THR A 429 4.32 -3.73 -28.83
C THR A 429 3.11 -3.30 -29.65
N LEU A 430 2.10 -2.75 -28.98
CA LEU A 430 0.81 -2.35 -29.54
C LEU A 430 0.56 -0.87 -29.28
N ARG A 431 -0.29 -0.23 -30.09
CA ARG A 431 -0.66 1.18 -29.95
C ARG A 431 -2.17 1.39 -30.07
N VAL A 432 -2.71 2.23 -29.19
CA VAL A 432 -4.08 2.77 -29.26
C VAL A 432 -4.05 4.29 -29.32
N ARG A 433 -5.19 4.89 -29.70
CA ARG A 433 -5.41 6.34 -29.66
C ARG A 433 -6.41 6.72 -28.57
N GLY A 434 -6.12 7.77 -27.81
CA GLY A 434 -7.06 8.37 -26.86
C GLY A 434 -7.24 9.86 -27.14
N THR A 435 -8.47 10.37 -27.06
CA THR A 435 -8.69 11.83 -27.10
C THR A 435 -8.03 12.50 -25.90
N HIS A 436 -7.99 11.84 -24.74
CA HIS A 436 -7.21 12.26 -23.57
C HIS A 436 -6.54 11.05 -22.92
N CYS A 437 -5.53 11.31 -22.10
CA CYS A 437 -4.89 10.29 -21.27
C CYS A 437 -4.84 10.74 -19.81
N VAL A 438 -5.13 9.81 -18.90
CA VAL A 438 -4.84 9.95 -17.47
C VAL A 438 -3.72 8.97 -17.10
N LEU A 439 -2.59 9.48 -16.64
CA LEU A 439 -1.51 8.69 -16.07
C LEU A 439 -1.79 8.46 -14.58
N ALA A 440 -2.42 7.34 -14.27
CA ALA A 440 -2.72 6.85 -12.92
C ALA A 440 -1.68 5.82 -12.41
N CYS A 441 -0.47 5.82 -13.01
CA CYS A 441 0.67 4.98 -12.66
C CYS A 441 1.67 5.73 -11.77
N TRP A 442 2.69 5.07 -11.23
CA TRP A 442 3.67 5.71 -10.32
C TRP A 442 4.33 6.93 -10.96
N ASN A 443 4.44 8.03 -10.21
CA ASN A 443 5.04 9.28 -10.73
C ASN A 443 6.46 9.03 -11.26
N SER A 444 7.23 8.17 -10.60
CA SER A 444 8.58 7.81 -11.01
C SER A 444 8.68 7.08 -12.37
N VAL A 445 7.59 6.51 -12.89
CA VAL A 445 7.54 5.85 -14.21
C VAL A 445 7.22 6.86 -15.32
N ILE A 446 6.47 7.91 -15.00
CA ILE A 446 5.98 8.91 -15.97
C ILE A 446 7.11 9.55 -16.80
N PRO A 447 8.26 9.96 -16.24
CA PRO A 447 9.37 10.53 -17.02
C PRO A 447 9.98 9.60 -18.09
N TYR A 448 9.74 8.29 -17.99
CA TYR A 448 10.20 7.29 -18.96
C TYR A 448 9.16 7.03 -20.05
N ILE A 449 7.87 6.96 -19.68
CA ILE A 449 6.80 6.69 -20.65
C ILE A 449 6.32 7.96 -21.36
N CYS A 450 6.46 9.15 -20.77
CA CYS A 450 6.04 10.42 -21.37
C CYS A 450 7.24 11.38 -21.51
N PRO A 451 8.12 11.17 -22.51
CA PRO A 451 9.33 11.96 -22.67
C PRO A 451 9.09 13.40 -23.13
N GLU A 452 7.89 13.74 -23.61
CA GLU A 452 7.51 15.10 -24.03
C GLU A 452 7.36 16.08 -22.86
N LEU A 453 7.26 15.58 -21.62
CA LEU A 453 7.08 16.42 -20.44
C LEU A 453 8.28 17.38 -20.25
N PRO A 454 8.03 18.65 -19.85
CA PRO A 454 9.11 19.57 -19.52
C PRO A 454 10.04 19.02 -18.45
N GLN A 455 11.34 19.31 -18.56
CA GLN A 455 12.35 18.75 -17.65
C GLN A 455 12.04 19.03 -16.17
N LYS A 456 11.61 20.25 -15.83
CA LYS A 456 11.20 20.63 -14.46
C LYS A 456 10.09 19.73 -13.91
N GLN A 457 9.13 19.36 -14.76
CA GLN A 457 8.04 18.47 -14.36
C GLN A 457 8.54 17.03 -14.18
N ARG A 458 9.43 16.56 -15.06
CA ARG A 458 10.06 15.23 -14.96
C ARG A 458 10.87 15.08 -13.68
N ASP A 459 11.65 16.10 -13.31
CA ASP A 459 12.44 16.12 -12.08
C ASP A 459 11.54 16.08 -10.84
N ALA A 460 10.45 16.85 -10.86
CA ALA A 460 9.46 16.87 -9.78
C ALA A 460 8.75 15.51 -9.62
N LEU A 461 8.38 14.85 -10.71
CA LEU A 461 7.82 13.50 -10.71
C LEU A 461 8.79 12.44 -10.17
N ALA A 462 10.10 12.65 -10.36
CA ALA A 462 11.15 11.74 -9.88
C ALA A 462 11.61 12.00 -8.43
N TYR A 463 11.14 13.08 -7.79
CA TYR A 463 11.61 13.51 -6.47
C TYR A 463 11.37 12.47 -5.37
N GLY A 464 10.16 11.90 -5.32
CA GLY A 464 9.72 10.98 -4.29
C GLY A 464 10.20 9.55 -4.54
N ILE A 465 10.84 8.94 -3.54
CA ILE A 465 11.21 7.52 -3.59
C ILE A 465 10.20 6.73 -2.78
N LYS A 466 9.38 5.91 -3.44
CA LYS A 466 8.34 5.10 -2.81
C LYS A 466 8.93 4.17 -1.73
N ALA A 467 8.21 4.00 -0.64
CA ALA A 467 8.64 3.18 0.48
C ALA A 467 8.33 1.70 0.23
N PRO A 468 9.29 0.79 0.44
CA PRO A 468 9.09 -0.64 0.25
C PRO A 468 8.29 -1.26 1.42
N ILE A 469 7.42 -2.22 1.11
CA ILE A 469 6.63 -2.96 2.10
C ILE A 469 6.37 -4.39 1.65
N VAL A 470 6.18 -5.29 2.60
CA VAL A 470 5.71 -6.65 2.36
C VAL A 470 4.52 -6.96 3.27
N TYR A 471 3.43 -7.42 2.67
CA TYR A 471 2.34 -8.08 3.37
C TYR A 471 2.32 -9.56 3.02
N THR A 472 2.46 -10.39 4.04
CA THR A 472 2.51 -11.84 3.91
C THR A 472 1.26 -12.45 4.51
N SER A 473 0.58 -13.25 3.71
CA SER A 473 -0.61 -14.01 4.07
C SER A 473 -0.23 -15.46 4.28
N VAL A 474 -0.41 -15.99 5.49
CA VAL A 474 -0.06 -17.38 5.83
C VAL A 474 -1.32 -18.13 6.25
N LEU A 475 -1.80 -19.03 5.40
CA LEU A 475 -2.89 -19.93 5.76
C LEU A 475 -2.37 -20.98 6.74
N ILE A 476 -2.97 -21.03 7.93
CA ILE A 476 -2.69 -22.04 8.95
C ILE A 476 -3.93 -22.90 9.21
N ARG A 477 -3.71 -24.19 9.51
CA ARG A 477 -4.79 -25.19 9.74
C ARG A 477 -5.72 -24.85 10.90
N ASN A 478 -5.17 -24.21 11.93
CA ASN A 478 -5.85 -23.75 13.12
C ASN A 478 -4.99 -22.71 13.81
N TRP A 479 -5.56 -21.92 14.72
CA TRP A 479 -4.84 -20.90 15.49
C TRP A 479 -4.81 -21.20 16.99
N THR A 480 -4.89 -22.48 17.38
CA THR A 480 -4.84 -22.91 18.79
C THR A 480 -3.57 -22.47 19.52
N ALA A 481 -2.44 -22.33 18.80
CA ALA A 481 -1.20 -21.80 19.38
C ALA A 481 -1.35 -20.35 19.88
N PHE A 482 -2.05 -19.49 19.13
CA PHE A 482 -2.35 -18.12 19.54
C PHE A 482 -3.23 -18.08 20.79
N GLN A 483 -4.24 -18.95 20.85
CA GLN A 483 -5.10 -19.07 22.03
C GLN A 483 -4.32 -19.52 23.27
N LYS A 484 -3.51 -20.57 23.16
CA LYS A 484 -2.70 -21.10 24.28
C LYS A 484 -1.71 -20.07 24.81
N LEU A 485 -1.14 -19.26 23.92
CA LEU A 485 -0.23 -18.17 24.27
C LEU A 485 -0.98 -16.91 24.76
N GLY A 486 -2.30 -16.83 24.58
CA GLY A 486 -3.10 -15.66 24.96
C GLY A 486 -2.81 -14.43 24.10
N VAL A 487 -2.42 -14.59 22.84
CA VAL A 487 -2.05 -13.49 21.94
C VAL A 487 -2.90 -13.47 20.67
N ALA A 488 -3.20 -12.27 20.18
CA ALA A 488 -3.84 -12.07 18.86
C ALA A 488 -2.98 -11.24 17.91
N ASN A 489 -2.10 -10.39 18.43
CA ASN A 489 -1.09 -9.66 17.67
C ASN A 489 0.24 -9.64 18.41
N ILE A 490 1.33 -9.80 17.66
CA ILE A 490 2.69 -9.87 18.17
C ILE A 490 3.52 -8.83 17.42
N ASN A 491 4.10 -7.89 18.16
CA ASN A 491 5.16 -7.03 17.66
C ASN A 491 6.50 -7.77 17.81
N ALA A 492 7.37 -7.69 16.81
CA ALA A 492 8.62 -8.44 16.76
C ALA A 492 9.77 -7.49 16.41
N PRO A 493 10.23 -6.65 17.36
CA PRO A 493 11.31 -5.71 17.10
C PRO A 493 12.57 -6.47 16.71
N GLY A 494 13.20 -6.06 15.60
CA GLY A 494 14.36 -6.75 15.02
C GLY A 494 14.07 -8.13 14.39
N GLY A 495 12.81 -8.57 14.35
CA GLY A 495 12.39 -9.75 13.59
C GLY A 495 12.38 -9.49 12.09
N TYR A 496 12.36 -10.56 11.28
CA TYR A 496 12.31 -10.44 9.83
C TYR A 496 10.98 -9.82 9.35
N HIS A 497 9.86 -10.27 9.93
CA HIS A 497 8.59 -9.54 9.96
C HIS A 497 8.47 -8.78 11.27
N SER A 498 8.16 -7.49 11.20
CA SER A 498 8.00 -6.61 12.38
C SER A 498 6.71 -6.88 13.14
N SER A 499 5.73 -7.55 12.53
CA SER A 499 4.55 -8.05 13.24
C SER A 499 3.96 -9.33 12.65
N VAL A 500 3.30 -10.09 13.53
CA VAL A 500 2.52 -11.31 13.22
C VAL A 500 1.13 -11.15 13.87
N GLN A 501 0.06 -11.27 13.10
CA GLN A 501 -1.29 -10.98 13.58
C GLN A 501 -2.32 -11.99 13.08
N LEU A 502 -3.30 -12.32 13.93
CA LEU A 502 -4.58 -12.86 13.47
C LEU A 502 -5.31 -11.80 12.63
N PRO A 503 -6.11 -12.20 11.62
CA PRO A 503 -6.79 -11.25 10.73
C PRO A 503 -7.93 -10.49 11.45
N GLU A 504 -8.52 -9.47 10.83
CA GLU A 504 -9.75 -8.87 11.37
C GLU A 504 -10.89 -9.89 11.30
N PRO A 505 -11.55 -10.19 12.43
CA PRO A 505 -12.71 -11.05 12.41
C PRO A 505 -13.85 -10.24 11.77
N VAL A 506 -14.20 -10.60 10.53
CA VAL A 506 -15.26 -9.94 9.76
C VAL A 506 -16.09 -10.99 9.04
N THR A 507 -17.35 -11.13 9.46
CA THR A 507 -18.41 -11.83 8.75
C THR A 507 -19.22 -10.80 8.00
N ILE A 508 -19.40 -11.01 6.70
CA ILE A 508 -20.16 -10.10 5.85
C ILE A 508 -20.77 -10.88 4.70
N GLY A 509 -22.08 -10.74 4.51
CA GLY A 509 -22.84 -11.57 3.58
C GLY A 509 -22.62 -13.05 3.82
N GLN A 510 -22.12 -13.76 2.80
CA GLN A 510 -21.83 -15.19 2.85
C GLN A 510 -20.40 -15.51 3.34
N TYR A 511 -19.54 -14.50 3.52
CA TYR A 511 -18.20 -14.72 4.05
C TYR A 511 -18.24 -14.83 5.57
N GLN A 512 -17.67 -15.90 6.12
CA GLN A 512 -17.58 -16.14 7.56
C GLN A 512 -16.12 -16.18 8.03
N CYS A 513 -15.77 -15.28 8.95
CA CYS A 513 -14.47 -15.30 9.60
C CYS A 513 -14.28 -16.53 10.51
N SER A 514 -13.03 -16.84 10.83
CA SER A 514 -12.68 -17.92 11.75
C SER A 514 -12.95 -17.49 13.19
N ARG A 515 -13.82 -18.20 13.91
CA ARG A 515 -14.24 -17.81 15.28
C ARG A 515 -13.63 -18.66 16.37
N THR A 516 -13.44 -19.95 16.11
CA THR A 516 -12.88 -20.88 17.09
C THR A 516 -11.40 -21.21 16.80
N PRO A 517 -10.58 -21.45 17.84
CA PRO A 517 -9.14 -21.75 17.68
C PRO A 517 -8.81 -22.99 16.86
N GLN A 518 -9.78 -23.89 16.67
CA GLN A 518 -9.64 -25.11 15.88
C GLN A 518 -9.88 -24.86 14.38
N GLU A 519 -10.47 -23.72 14.01
CA GLU A 519 -10.70 -23.37 12.62
C GLU A 519 -9.43 -22.83 11.95
N PRO A 520 -9.22 -23.11 10.65
CA PRO A 520 -8.16 -22.50 9.86
C PRO A 520 -8.31 -20.98 9.79
N THR A 521 -7.22 -20.26 9.63
CA THR A 521 -7.22 -18.80 9.44
C THR A 521 -6.00 -18.34 8.63
N VAL A 522 -5.98 -17.09 8.18
CA VAL A 522 -4.88 -16.51 7.42
C VAL A 522 -4.20 -15.45 8.26
N LEU A 523 -2.97 -15.72 8.70
CA LEU A 523 -2.17 -14.75 9.44
C LEU A 523 -1.75 -13.61 8.52
N HIS A 524 -1.77 -12.39 9.07
CA HIS A 524 -1.22 -11.20 8.44
C HIS A 524 0.14 -10.87 9.06
N LEU A 525 1.19 -10.91 8.25
CA LEU A 525 2.56 -10.59 8.66
C LEU A 525 3.04 -9.37 7.87
N VAL A 526 3.70 -8.44 8.58
CA VAL A 526 4.19 -7.18 7.99
C VAL A 526 5.72 -7.14 8.05
N ARG A 527 6.35 -6.74 6.94
CA ARG A 527 7.77 -6.39 6.90
C ARG A 527 7.96 -5.05 6.18
N THR A 528 8.82 -4.22 6.74
CA THR A 528 9.14 -2.86 6.32
C THR A 528 10.65 -2.73 6.17
N PRO A 529 11.20 -3.09 4.99
CA PRO A 529 12.63 -3.05 4.76
C PRO A 529 13.20 -1.64 4.93
N CYS A 530 13.95 -1.43 6.01
CA CYS A 530 14.60 -0.18 6.33
C CYS A 530 16.12 -0.37 6.44
N ALA A 531 16.88 0.72 6.39
CA ALA A 531 18.33 0.70 6.57
C ALA A 531 18.72 1.81 7.56
N PRO A 532 18.45 1.62 8.87
CA PRO A 532 18.58 2.68 9.86
C PRO A 532 19.95 3.36 9.87
N GLY A 533 19.96 4.66 10.10
CA GLY A 533 21.17 5.51 10.10
C GLY A 533 21.55 6.06 8.72
N LYS A 534 20.76 5.79 7.67
CA LYS A 534 20.92 6.42 6.35
C LYS A 534 19.81 7.44 6.08
N PRO A 535 20.01 8.40 5.17
CA PRO A 535 18.92 9.27 4.71
C PRO A 535 17.72 8.46 4.22
N ARG A 536 16.50 8.90 4.51
CA ARG A 536 15.26 8.15 4.24
C ARG A 536 15.13 7.65 2.81
N LYS A 537 15.45 8.50 1.82
CA LYS A 537 15.41 8.10 0.40
C LYS A 537 16.38 6.95 0.08
N ASP A 538 17.52 6.90 0.76
CA ASP A 538 18.47 5.79 0.60
C ASP A 538 18.00 4.52 1.29
N GLN A 539 17.35 4.64 2.46
CA GLN A 539 16.70 3.50 3.10
C GLN A 539 15.67 2.86 2.17
N HIS A 540 14.81 3.66 1.53
CA HIS A 540 13.83 3.15 0.57
C HIS A 540 14.50 2.47 -0.65
N ARG A 541 15.58 3.05 -1.18
CA ARG A 541 16.32 2.46 -2.32
C ARG A 541 16.91 1.10 -1.95
N LEU A 542 17.50 0.98 -0.77
CA LEU A 542 18.08 -0.26 -0.26
C LEU A 542 17.01 -1.30 0.02
N GLY A 543 15.91 -0.92 0.67
CA GLY A 543 14.78 -1.81 0.90
C GLY A 543 14.13 -2.30 -0.39
N ARG A 544 14.04 -1.44 -1.41
CA ARG A 544 13.61 -1.86 -2.76
C ARG A 544 14.56 -2.90 -3.37
N ALA A 545 15.87 -2.69 -3.27
CA ALA A 545 16.86 -3.63 -3.80
C ALA A 545 16.77 -4.99 -3.08
N ASP A 546 16.66 -4.97 -1.75
CA ASP A 546 16.42 -6.16 -0.92
C ASP A 546 15.18 -6.93 -1.39
N LEU A 547 14.03 -6.25 -1.54
CA LEU A 547 12.80 -6.93 -1.97
C LEU A 547 12.89 -7.50 -3.37
N LEU A 548 13.57 -6.83 -4.31
CA LEU A 548 13.73 -7.32 -5.68
C LEU A 548 14.62 -8.57 -5.76
N GLN A 549 15.62 -8.68 -4.87
CA GLN A 549 16.58 -9.78 -4.82
C GLN A 549 16.10 -10.98 -3.98
N THR A 550 15.23 -10.74 -3.00
CA THR A 550 14.76 -11.80 -2.10
C THR A 550 13.84 -12.79 -2.83
N THR A 551 14.19 -14.08 -2.80
CA THR A 551 13.43 -15.17 -3.41
C THR A 551 12.26 -15.61 -2.52
N PHE A 552 11.29 -16.33 -3.10
CA PHE A 552 10.21 -16.93 -2.32
C PHE A 552 10.76 -17.88 -1.26
N GLU A 553 11.75 -18.70 -1.60
CA GLU A 553 12.37 -19.70 -0.72
C GLU A 553 13.01 -19.04 0.51
N GLN A 554 13.60 -17.85 0.33
CA GLN A 554 14.13 -17.08 1.43
C GLN A 554 12.99 -16.56 2.31
N PHE A 555 11.95 -15.95 1.74
CA PHE A 555 10.77 -15.54 2.51
C PHE A 555 10.14 -16.72 3.28
N GLU A 556 9.90 -17.86 2.62
CA GLU A 556 9.30 -19.05 3.23
C GLU A 556 10.14 -19.52 4.43
N ARG A 557 11.47 -19.56 4.28
CA ARG A 557 12.39 -19.95 5.36
C ARG A 557 12.28 -19.01 6.55
N GLU A 558 12.30 -17.71 6.32
CA GLU A 558 12.19 -16.70 7.38
C GLU A 558 10.82 -16.76 8.06
N ILE A 559 9.73 -16.91 7.29
CA ILE A 559 8.36 -17.05 7.82
C ILE A 559 8.26 -18.28 8.72
N ARG A 560 8.73 -19.44 8.26
CA ARG A 560 8.70 -20.68 9.03
C ARG A 560 9.58 -20.59 10.26
N GLY A 561 10.78 -20.03 10.13
CA GLY A 561 11.73 -19.85 11.22
C GLY A 561 11.17 -18.93 12.30
N GLN A 562 10.68 -17.75 11.92
CA GLN A 562 10.11 -16.78 12.85
C GLN A 562 8.84 -17.33 13.51
N LEU A 563 7.85 -17.82 12.76
CA LEU A 563 6.62 -18.37 13.35
C LEU A 563 6.91 -19.57 14.27
N GLY A 564 7.83 -20.45 13.90
CA GLY A 564 8.25 -21.58 14.74
C GLY A 564 8.89 -21.13 16.05
N ARG A 565 9.73 -20.10 16.04
CA ARG A 565 10.36 -19.56 17.26
C ARG A 565 9.37 -18.77 18.11
N THR A 566 8.49 -18.01 17.50
CA THR A 566 7.51 -17.17 18.19
C THR A 566 6.38 -17.97 18.82
N LEU A 567 5.91 -19.06 18.18
CA LEU A 567 4.67 -19.76 18.55
C LEU A 567 4.86 -21.19 19.10
N SER A 568 6.11 -21.68 19.19
CA SER A 568 6.40 -23.07 19.59
C SER A 568 5.90 -23.44 20.99
N GLU A 569 5.95 -22.53 21.97
CA GLU A 569 5.40 -22.77 23.32
C GLU A 569 3.87 -22.97 23.31
N GLY A 570 3.18 -22.43 22.29
CA GLY A 570 1.77 -22.71 22.01
C GLY A 570 1.53 -24.05 21.30
N GLY A 571 2.60 -24.78 20.97
CA GLY A 571 2.57 -26.05 20.24
C GLY A 571 2.55 -25.90 18.71
N PHE A 572 2.84 -24.71 18.17
CA PHE A 572 2.90 -24.50 16.71
C PHE A 572 4.09 -25.22 16.09
N ASP A 573 3.85 -25.96 15.01
CA ASP A 573 4.87 -26.56 14.17
C ASP A 573 4.68 -26.05 12.73
N PRO A 574 5.61 -25.22 12.21
CA PRO A 574 5.49 -24.68 10.86
C PRO A 574 5.33 -25.74 9.77
N ALA A 575 5.91 -26.94 9.94
CA ALA A 575 5.81 -28.01 8.95
C ALA A 575 4.45 -28.72 8.96
N ARG A 576 3.78 -28.74 10.12
CA ARG A 576 2.46 -29.34 10.28
C ARG A 576 1.34 -28.33 10.01
N ASP A 577 1.51 -27.09 10.46
CA ASP A 577 0.40 -26.14 10.63
C ASP A 577 0.25 -25.14 9.48
N ILE A 578 1.28 -24.91 8.66
CA ILE A 578 1.22 -24.01 7.50
C ILE A 578 0.78 -24.77 6.24
N GLU A 579 -0.25 -24.26 5.57
CA GLU A 579 -0.85 -24.86 4.36
C GLU A 579 -0.50 -24.12 3.07
N ALA A 580 -0.45 -22.78 3.15
CA ALA A 580 -0.17 -21.91 2.01
C ALA A 580 0.47 -20.60 2.48
N ILE A 581 1.33 -20.03 1.63
CA ILE A 581 1.98 -18.75 1.86
C ILE A 581 1.86 -17.92 0.58
N THR A 582 1.41 -16.68 0.74
CA THR A 582 1.46 -15.65 -0.30
C THR A 582 2.24 -14.45 0.24
N VAL A 583 3.31 -14.07 -0.45
CA VAL A 583 4.16 -12.92 -0.09
C VAL A 583 3.91 -11.82 -1.09
N ASN A 584 3.16 -10.79 -0.69
CA ASN A 584 2.95 -9.61 -1.51
C ASN A 584 4.09 -8.62 -1.24
N ARG A 585 5.13 -8.69 -2.06
CA ARG A 585 6.25 -7.75 -2.00
C ARG A 585 5.95 -6.53 -2.85
N TRP A 586 6.15 -5.35 -2.28
CA TRP A 586 5.98 -4.07 -2.95
C TRP A 586 7.27 -3.27 -2.85
N PRO A 587 8.24 -3.48 -3.76
CA PRO A 587 9.48 -2.70 -3.82
C PRO A 587 9.24 -1.20 -4.05
N HIS A 588 8.06 -0.86 -4.58
CA HIS A 588 7.55 0.48 -4.81
C HIS A 588 6.15 0.63 -4.15
N GLY A 589 6.07 0.37 -2.84
CA GLY A 589 4.83 0.34 -2.08
C GLY A 589 4.19 1.71 -1.87
N TYR A 590 4.31 2.26 -0.66
CA TYR A 590 3.62 3.51 -0.33
C TYR A 590 4.27 4.71 -1.00
N THR A 591 3.44 5.71 -1.29
CA THR A 591 3.86 7.03 -1.72
C THR A 591 4.87 7.65 -0.76
N TYR A 592 5.83 8.40 -1.29
CA TYR A 592 6.72 9.22 -0.47
C TYR A 592 5.93 10.40 0.11
N ASN A 593 5.73 10.41 1.43
CA ASN A 593 5.23 11.56 2.18
C ASN A 593 6.38 12.50 2.53
N TYR A 594 6.16 13.81 2.67
CA TYR A 594 7.20 14.73 3.13
C TYR A 594 7.35 14.66 4.65
N ASN A 595 8.56 14.89 5.17
CA ASN A 595 8.77 15.06 6.61
C ASN A 595 9.83 16.13 6.90
N THR A 596 9.82 16.66 8.12
CA THR A 596 10.66 17.83 8.48
C THR A 596 12.16 17.54 8.59
N LEU A 597 12.57 16.27 8.52
CA LEU A 597 13.98 15.87 8.59
C LEU A 597 14.66 15.84 7.22
N PHE A 598 13.92 15.49 6.16
CA PHE A 598 14.49 15.21 4.84
C PHE A 598 13.89 16.07 3.72
N ASP A 599 12.91 16.90 4.03
CA ASP A 599 12.23 17.77 3.09
C ASP A 599 12.07 19.18 3.68
N PRO A 600 11.81 20.22 2.85
CA PRO A 600 11.48 21.54 3.35
C PRO A 600 10.36 21.49 4.40
N VAL A 601 10.49 22.24 5.49
CA VAL A 601 9.56 22.21 6.62
C VAL A 601 8.15 22.64 6.19
N ASP A 602 8.05 23.63 5.32
CA ASP A 602 6.80 24.06 4.71
C ASP A 602 6.19 22.95 3.85
N TRP A 603 6.97 22.19 3.08
CA TRP A 603 6.46 21.03 2.35
C TRP A 603 5.91 19.95 3.29
N ALA A 604 6.49 19.78 4.47
CA ALA A 604 6.07 18.78 5.45
C ALA A 604 4.86 19.22 6.30
N LEU A 605 4.64 20.52 6.49
CA LEU A 605 3.64 21.06 7.42
C LEU A 605 2.51 21.88 6.76
N SER A 606 2.66 22.30 5.50
CA SER A 606 1.68 23.06 4.71
C SER A 606 1.79 22.71 3.22
N THR A 607 0.97 23.26 2.33
CA THR A 607 0.83 22.76 0.94
C THR A 607 1.20 23.77 -0.14
N PRO A 608 2.44 24.27 -0.14
CA PRO A 608 2.87 25.25 -1.12
C PRO A 608 2.87 24.66 -2.54
N ASP A 609 2.64 25.53 -3.51
CA ASP A 609 2.52 25.16 -4.93
C ASP A 609 3.82 24.63 -5.56
N ASP A 610 4.95 24.85 -4.90
CA ASP A 610 6.27 24.43 -5.35
C ASP A 610 6.65 23.00 -4.91
N ARG A 611 5.81 22.33 -4.09
CA ARG A 611 5.96 20.91 -3.75
C ARG A 611 6.14 20.07 -5.01
N ALA A 612 7.05 19.11 -4.95
CA ALA A 612 7.36 18.26 -6.09
C ALA A 612 6.12 17.52 -6.65
N CYS A 613 5.21 17.04 -5.80
CA CYS A 613 3.96 16.41 -6.26
C CYS A 613 3.04 17.41 -6.98
N VAL A 614 3.00 18.69 -6.57
CA VAL A 614 2.17 19.74 -7.19
C VAL A 614 2.75 20.19 -8.53
N VAL A 615 4.06 20.39 -8.60
CA VAL A 615 4.77 20.70 -9.85
C VAL A 615 4.67 19.52 -10.82
N GLY A 616 4.86 18.30 -10.33
CA GLY A 616 4.86 17.08 -11.13
C GLY A 616 3.49 16.76 -11.73
N ARG A 617 2.40 17.00 -11.01
CA ARG A 617 1.04 16.60 -11.41
C ARG A 617 0.32 17.53 -12.38
N LYS A 618 0.94 18.65 -12.78
CA LYS A 618 0.31 19.61 -13.70
C LYS A 618 -0.07 18.91 -15.02
N PRO A 619 -1.23 19.23 -15.62
CA PRO A 619 -1.59 18.66 -16.91
C PRO A 619 -0.62 19.13 -18.00
N TYR A 620 -0.39 18.29 -19.01
CA TYR A 620 0.42 18.60 -20.17
C TYR A 620 -0.36 18.27 -21.44
N GLY A 621 -0.88 19.32 -22.10
CA GLY A 621 -1.78 19.17 -23.24
C GLY A 621 -3.02 18.34 -22.87
N ARG A 622 -3.17 17.18 -23.50
CA ARG A 622 -4.29 16.24 -23.30
C ARG A 622 -4.00 15.15 -22.27
N ILE A 623 -2.89 15.27 -21.53
CA ILE A 623 -2.43 14.31 -20.53
C ILE A 623 -2.59 14.90 -19.13
N ALA A 624 -3.33 14.22 -18.25
CA ALA A 624 -3.43 14.53 -16.82
C ALA A 624 -2.79 13.42 -15.98
N ILE A 625 -2.42 13.71 -14.72
CA ILE A 625 -1.70 12.78 -13.83
C ILE A 625 -2.52 12.59 -12.55
N ALA A 626 -2.76 11.36 -12.10
CA ALA A 626 -3.81 11.07 -11.11
C ALA A 626 -3.43 10.13 -9.95
N ASN A 627 -2.20 9.61 -9.88
CA ASN A 627 -1.83 8.66 -8.81
C ASN A 627 -1.88 9.32 -7.41
N ALA A 628 -1.99 8.53 -6.34
CA ALA A 628 -1.74 8.96 -4.96
C ALA A 628 -0.34 9.61 -4.80
N ASP A 629 0.64 9.26 -5.64
CA ASP A 629 1.92 10.00 -5.74
C ASP A 629 1.74 11.48 -6.10
N ALA A 630 0.72 11.84 -6.89
CA ALA A 630 0.35 13.22 -7.19
C ALA A 630 -0.25 13.95 -5.98
N ALA A 631 -0.68 13.22 -4.95
CA ALA A 631 -1.02 13.78 -3.66
C ALA A 631 0.20 13.89 -2.75
N GLY A 632 1.23 13.04 -2.89
CA GLY A 632 2.26 12.89 -1.85
C GLY A 632 1.77 12.08 -0.64
N SER A 633 0.80 11.18 -0.86
CA SER A 633 0.16 10.37 0.18
C SER A 633 -0.19 8.97 -0.32
N SER A 634 -0.16 7.99 0.57
CA SER A 634 -0.47 6.58 0.26
C SER A 634 -1.92 6.19 0.53
N HIS A 635 -2.77 7.13 0.99
CA HIS A 635 -4.11 6.82 1.44
C HIS A 635 -5.12 6.70 0.28
N THR A 636 -6.23 5.99 0.57
CA THR A 636 -7.23 5.62 -0.44
C THR A 636 -8.04 6.83 -0.92
N ASP A 637 -8.41 7.73 -0.01
CA ASP A 637 -8.99 9.03 -0.32
C ASP A 637 -8.10 9.85 -1.26
N ALA A 638 -6.80 9.93 -0.99
CA ALA A 638 -5.85 10.66 -1.82
C ALA A 638 -5.80 10.12 -3.26
N ALA A 639 -5.87 8.80 -3.44
CA ALA A 639 -5.94 8.17 -4.76
C ALA A 639 -7.24 8.56 -5.51
N ILE A 640 -8.37 8.61 -4.80
CA ILE A 640 -9.67 8.98 -5.37
C ILE A 640 -9.72 10.48 -5.71
N ASP A 641 -9.21 11.34 -4.83
CA ASP A 641 -9.20 12.78 -5.02
C ASP A 641 -8.32 13.20 -6.19
N MET A 642 -7.14 12.57 -6.34
CA MET A 642 -6.28 12.83 -7.49
C MET A 642 -6.89 12.33 -8.81
N ALA A 643 -7.70 11.27 -8.76
CA ALA A 643 -8.50 10.84 -9.90
C ALA A 643 -9.59 11.85 -10.26
N TYR A 644 -10.35 12.34 -9.27
CA TYR A 644 -11.37 13.36 -9.47
C TYR A 644 -10.78 14.64 -10.06
N ARG A 645 -9.67 15.15 -9.49
CA ARG A 645 -8.97 16.33 -9.99
C ARG A 645 -8.53 16.15 -11.45
N ALA A 646 -7.83 15.06 -11.76
CA ALA A 646 -7.29 14.83 -13.10
C ALA A 646 -8.41 14.70 -14.15
N VAL A 647 -9.55 14.09 -13.79
CA VAL A 647 -10.72 14.06 -14.67
C VAL A 647 -11.31 15.46 -14.87
N GLY A 648 -11.37 16.29 -13.83
CA GLY A 648 -11.76 17.69 -13.95
C GLY A 648 -10.91 18.46 -14.97
N GLU A 649 -9.58 18.32 -14.89
CA GLU A 649 -8.63 18.91 -15.84
C GLU A 649 -8.87 18.41 -17.29
N VAL A 650 -9.14 17.12 -17.46
CA VAL A 650 -9.49 16.52 -18.77
C VAL A 650 -10.80 17.08 -19.32
N VAL A 651 -11.85 17.17 -18.49
CA VAL A 651 -13.16 17.69 -18.91
C VAL A 651 -13.06 19.18 -19.27
N GLU A 652 -12.32 19.97 -18.49
CA GLU A 652 -12.07 21.37 -18.80
C GLU A 652 -11.31 21.55 -20.12
N SER A 653 -10.28 20.72 -20.38
CA SER A 653 -9.56 20.69 -21.66
C SER A 653 -10.50 20.38 -22.84
N ARG A 654 -11.45 19.44 -22.68
CA ARG A 654 -12.48 19.15 -23.68
C ARG A 654 -13.35 20.37 -23.96
N SER A 655 -13.81 21.06 -22.92
CA SER A 655 -14.63 22.27 -23.04
C SER A 655 -13.88 23.40 -23.75
N ARG A 656 -12.62 23.64 -23.42
CA ARG A 656 -11.78 24.65 -24.11
C ARG A 656 -11.56 24.32 -25.59
N SER A 657 -11.33 23.04 -25.91
CA SER A 657 -11.21 22.59 -27.30
C SER A 657 -12.51 22.86 -28.09
N TYR A 658 -13.67 22.61 -27.47
CA TYR A 658 -14.96 22.88 -28.08
C TYR A 658 -15.21 24.37 -28.32
N LEU A 659 -14.90 25.21 -27.33
CA LEU A 659 -15.05 26.67 -27.43
C LEU A 659 -14.12 27.28 -28.50
N SER A 660 -12.86 26.82 -28.57
CA SER A 660 -11.91 27.29 -29.59
C SER A 660 -12.38 26.95 -31.01
N ASN A 661 -13.01 25.78 -31.19
CA ASN A 661 -13.59 25.40 -32.48
C ASN A 661 -14.82 26.27 -32.85
N LEU A 662 -15.59 26.73 -31.86
CA LEU A 662 -16.71 27.64 -32.08
C LEU A 662 -16.26 29.07 -32.38
N SER A 663 -15.21 29.56 -31.72
CA SER A 663 -14.75 30.96 -31.84
C SER A 663 -13.82 31.22 -33.02
N GLY A 664 -13.30 30.17 -33.69
CA GLY A 664 -12.32 30.29 -34.77
C GLY A 664 -10.96 30.85 -34.30
N SER A 665 -10.70 30.89 -32.99
CA SER A 665 -9.50 31.42 -32.36
C SER A 665 -8.93 30.43 -31.34
N SER A 666 -7.60 30.31 -31.28
CA SER A 666 -6.93 29.55 -30.22
C SER A 666 -7.03 30.33 -28.91
N LEU A 667 -7.81 29.82 -27.95
CA LEU A 667 -7.93 30.36 -26.59
C LEU A 667 -6.91 29.74 -25.64
#